data_AF-A0A2K3J1P9-F1
#
_entry.id   AF-A0A2K3J1P9-F1
#
_cell.length_a   1.000
_cell.length_b   1.000
_cell.length_c   1.000
_cell.angle_alpha   90.00
_cell.angle_beta   90.00
_cell.angle_gamma   90.00
#
_symmetry.space_group_name_H-M   'P 1'
#
loop_
_entity.id
_entity.type
_entity.pdbx_description
1 polymer ?
#
loop_
_entity_poly.entity_id
_entity_poly.type
_entity_poly.pdbx_seq_one_letter_code
_entity_poly.pdbx_strand_id
1 'polypeptide(L)'
;MSQFRFYLNSEILDQYDQPLGRVLIEEPVGWDTRKPTLTRNTTYGGLFRSFTVNLEFIGSGYSYVKTAYNQAGILANVFIEIWEYNNSDHEYQLQDTGILDFTTYKESDKSKKGISVNISDTSFIEKIKNRESILINYNDSKTLDGNDLSNDPIYVDQKILGMDVIESGMLTIKDSEYGTFPDLGFSYFPGISSNSSIAGINNYEISKDPDLPTTPPQIPDLNNVVVEIMTQYPLWDGQEWLSFFIAQKDQQILLNGELKFDFKLEDGDGEPAGRIFKVQLIKLTADYVEGSTFQVLAEYISPNTEINIIYENQILPFVDLKIDLLRNEKLVIRARMEDGTVYINPGWCVFKQTEIEIKTSTKADPTISKGAFIFDIINRMIESISGISNKFNSTVFQQGGIYHDYTIQNGFLIRNYTQNESQLSFKFKELFQDLEKIFNVGLSIDNDFVEIRDKRDFFQNGVILTIGPNELEADSFIKSLDTDFFYSDIEIGYTKSAYEEVSGLEEYNNKSYYSTIISNLNNKLDAVSKTRADGFGIEFARRKQKNADTTEDTEYDKDNFLLNVIYDDELGQYKQKTNEDFVLISGIDEITTPINLSITPAQNLFRWGWMLSAGLQKYLNNPIKFNSSDVISDLSTVGTNGKTVYENVDISISELDSPIFTGFKIQFSAPLSLSDYNMLKNSDNKYKLIKVWNPIDEEYNFGWIREASVEAVDKSTNWELIEAKEIIEIIQRWIWNDGSAILWNDGGSILLNQ
;
A
#
# COMPACT_ATOMS: atom_id res chain seq x y z
N MET A 1 46.25 -5.64 -32.02
CA MET A 1 46.05 -4.65 -30.93
C MET A 1 44.83 -3.84 -31.30
N SER A 2 43.84 -3.75 -30.40
CA SER A 2 42.72 -2.81 -30.56
C SER A 2 43.26 -1.39 -30.69
N GLN A 3 42.74 -0.61 -31.63
CA GLN A 3 43.09 0.80 -31.79
C GLN A 3 41.95 1.64 -31.22
N PHE A 4 42.26 2.49 -30.23
CA PHE A 4 41.27 3.36 -29.59
C PHE A 4 41.43 4.82 -30.03
N ARG A 5 40.33 5.56 -30.01
CA ARG A 5 40.31 7.03 -30.09
C ARG A 5 39.48 7.58 -28.95
N PHE A 6 39.93 8.71 -28.41
CA PHE A 6 39.32 9.35 -27.25
C PHE A 6 38.93 10.76 -27.63
N TYR A 7 37.67 11.14 -27.40
CA TYR A 7 37.22 12.50 -27.62
C TYR A 7 36.70 13.07 -26.32
N LEU A 8 37.07 14.31 -26.00
CA LEU A 8 36.41 15.08 -24.95
C LEU A 8 35.37 15.99 -25.60
N ASN A 9 34.23 16.14 -24.94
CA ASN A 9 33.21 17.12 -25.30
C ASN A 9 32.61 17.69 -24.01
N SER A 10 32.11 18.91 -24.04
CA SER A 10 31.42 19.50 -22.89
C SER A 10 30.04 19.97 -23.28
N GLU A 11 29.13 19.92 -22.33
CA GLU A 11 27.93 20.75 -22.38
C GLU A 11 28.29 22.21 -22.08
N ILE A 12 27.27 23.07 -22.07
CA ILE A 12 27.38 24.44 -21.58
C ILE A 12 27.93 24.38 -20.15
N LEU A 13 29.08 25.01 -19.93
CA LEU A 13 29.82 24.89 -18.66
C LEU A 13 29.26 25.82 -17.58
N ASP A 14 28.66 26.95 -17.95
CA ASP A 14 27.84 27.78 -17.07
C ASP A 14 26.83 28.64 -17.86
N GLN A 15 26.00 29.44 -17.19
CA GLN A 15 24.99 30.28 -17.84
C GLN A 15 25.55 31.39 -18.78
N TYR A 16 26.87 31.54 -18.87
CA TYR A 16 27.56 32.58 -19.64
C TYR A 16 28.58 32.05 -20.67
N ASP A 17 28.97 30.78 -20.62
CA ASP A 17 30.02 30.18 -21.46
C ASP A 17 29.48 29.18 -22.49
N GLN A 18 30.07 29.23 -23.69
CA GLN A 18 29.82 28.25 -24.76
C GLN A 18 30.50 26.91 -24.42
N PRO A 19 29.97 25.77 -24.90
CA PRO A 19 30.66 24.50 -24.77
C PRO A 19 32.05 24.57 -25.42
N LEU A 20 33.04 23.88 -24.84
CA LEU A 20 34.42 23.85 -25.36
C LEU A 20 34.55 23.09 -26.69
N GLY A 21 33.49 22.37 -27.09
CA GLY A 21 33.40 21.61 -28.33
C GLY A 21 34.14 20.28 -28.27
N ARG A 22 33.91 19.43 -29.27
CA ARG A 22 34.46 18.07 -29.32
C ARG A 22 35.92 18.07 -29.80
N VAL A 23 36.84 17.50 -29.01
CA VAL A 23 38.29 17.45 -29.27
C VAL A 23 38.81 16.02 -29.19
N LEU A 24 39.57 15.58 -30.21
CA LEU A 24 40.34 14.33 -30.17
C LEU A 24 41.54 14.53 -29.23
N ILE A 25 41.72 13.61 -28.28
CA ILE A 25 42.81 13.66 -27.30
C ILE A 25 43.75 12.46 -27.40
N GLU A 26 44.92 12.60 -26.78
CA GLU A 26 45.84 11.48 -26.53
C GLU A 26 45.19 10.44 -25.61
N GLU A 27 45.62 9.17 -25.73
CA GLU A 27 45.17 8.10 -24.84
C GLU A 27 45.47 8.47 -23.37
N PRO A 28 44.43 8.60 -22.52
CA PRO A 28 44.65 8.93 -21.12
C PRO A 28 45.37 7.80 -20.40
N VAL A 29 46.31 8.16 -19.52
CA VAL A 29 47.05 7.17 -18.73
C VAL A 29 46.11 6.51 -17.74
N GLY A 30 46.12 5.17 -17.69
CA GLY A 30 45.27 4.36 -16.81
C GLY A 30 44.01 3.79 -17.49
N TRP A 31 43.75 4.10 -18.76
CA TRP A 31 42.57 3.60 -19.49
C TRP A 31 42.49 2.06 -19.60
N ASP A 32 43.65 1.43 -19.69
CA ASP A 32 43.81 -0.02 -19.71
C ASP A 32 43.43 -0.70 -18.39
N THR A 33 43.36 0.05 -17.29
CA THR A 33 43.02 -0.48 -15.96
C THR A 33 41.52 -0.53 -15.64
N ARG A 34 40.67 -0.10 -16.59
CA ARG A 34 39.21 -0.05 -16.38
C ARG A 34 38.64 -1.44 -16.10
N LYS A 35 37.69 -1.49 -15.17
CA LYS A 35 36.97 -2.71 -14.79
C LYS A 35 35.46 -2.52 -14.99
N PRO A 36 34.96 -2.66 -16.22
CA PRO A 36 33.52 -2.63 -16.44
C PRO A 36 32.87 -3.82 -15.75
N THR A 37 31.74 -3.55 -15.12
CA THR A 37 30.88 -4.55 -14.51
C THR A 37 29.50 -4.50 -15.16
N LEU A 38 28.83 -5.65 -15.22
CA LEU A 38 27.43 -5.77 -15.52
C LEU A 38 26.78 -6.47 -14.33
N THR A 39 25.99 -5.73 -13.55
CA THR A 39 25.48 -6.20 -12.26
C THR A 39 23.97 -6.07 -12.19
N ARG A 40 23.31 -7.08 -11.64
CA ARG A 40 21.88 -7.05 -11.37
C ARG A 40 21.64 -6.16 -10.16
N ASN A 41 20.90 -5.09 -10.37
CA ASN A 41 20.69 -4.07 -9.35
C ASN A 41 19.72 -4.56 -8.28
N THR A 42 20.08 -4.39 -7.01
CA THR A 42 19.28 -4.84 -5.88
C THR A 42 18.02 -4.01 -5.63
N THR A 43 18.02 -2.73 -6.05
CA THR A 43 16.83 -1.87 -5.94
C THR A 43 15.88 -2.10 -7.10
N TYR A 44 16.40 -2.17 -8.33
CA TYR A 44 15.59 -2.12 -9.55
C TYR A 44 15.41 -3.49 -10.23
N GLY A 45 16.19 -4.51 -9.88
CA GLY A 45 16.11 -5.86 -10.48
C GLY A 45 16.72 -5.98 -11.90
N GLY A 46 16.88 -4.88 -12.63
CA GLY A 46 17.53 -4.81 -13.94
C GLY A 46 19.05 -4.99 -13.91
N LEU A 47 19.64 -5.31 -15.06
CA LEU A 47 21.09 -5.41 -15.24
C LEU A 47 21.64 -4.07 -15.68
N PHE A 48 22.54 -3.52 -14.86
CA PHE A 48 23.16 -2.23 -15.08
C PHE A 48 24.65 -2.38 -15.24
N ARG A 49 25.15 -1.69 -16.25
CA ARG A 49 26.57 -1.52 -16.42
C ARG A 49 27.06 -0.43 -15.46
N SER A 50 28.26 -0.61 -14.92
CA SER A 50 29.03 0.50 -14.37
C SER A 50 30.51 0.31 -14.66
N PHE A 51 31.26 1.42 -14.61
CA PHE A 51 32.70 1.41 -14.49
C PHE A 51 33.13 2.72 -13.85
N THR A 52 34.21 2.66 -13.06
CA THR A 52 34.92 3.85 -12.59
C THR A 52 36.40 3.63 -12.82
N VAL A 53 37.06 4.59 -13.46
CA VAL A 53 38.50 4.53 -13.72
C VAL A 53 39.11 5.90 -13.47
N ASN A 54 40.26 5.95 -12.81
CA ASN A 54 41.03 7.18 -12.67
C ASN A 54 41.89 7.36 -13.91
N LEU A 55 41.65 8.40 -14.70
CA LEU A 55 42.44 8.71 -15.88
C LEU A 55 43.28 9.95 -15.64
N GLU A 56 44.56 9.88 -16.02
CA GLU A 56 45.42 11.04 -16.10
C GLU A 56 45.49 11.56 -17.54
N PHE A 57 44.92 12.74 -17.75
CA PHE A 57 44.90 13.47 -19.00
C PHE A 57 46.17 14.30 -19.16
N ILE A 58 46.79 14.17 -20.34
CA ILE A 58 48.01 14.88 -20.74
C ILE A 58 47.74 15.66 -22.04
N GLY A 59 48.71 16.47 -22.48
CA GLY A 59 48.66 17.11 -23.81
C GLY A 59 47.40 17.95 -24.06
N SER A 60 46.66 17.60 -25.11
CA SER A 60 45.39 18.26 -25.45
C SER A 60 44.30 17.99 -24.42
N GLY A 61 44.24 16.76 -23.88
CA GLY A 61 43.33 16.39 -22.80
C GLY A 61 43.57 17.21 -21.52
N TYR A 62 44.84 17.40 -21.12
CA TYR A 62 45.20 18.27 -19.98
C TYR A 62 44.64 19.69 -20.17
N SER A 63 44.87 20.26 -21.35
CA SER A 63 44.46 21.64 -21.66
C SER A 63 42.94 21.80 -21.62
N TYR A 64 42.21 20.82 -22.16
CA TYR A 64 40.75 20.78 -22.17
C TYR A 64 40.17 20.70 -20.75
N VAL A 65 40.58 19.69 -19.98
CA VAL A 65 40.08 19.44 -18.62
C VAL A 65 40.43 20.61 -17.69
N LYS A 66 41.64 21.20 -17.83
CA LYS A 66 42.03 22.39 -17.08
C LYS A 66 41.13 23.58 -17.38
N THR A 67 40.81 23.80 -18.65
CA THR A 67 39.96 24.90 -19.08
C THR A 67 38.55 24.74 -18.54
N ALA A 68 37.97 23.54 -18.69
CA ALA A 68 36.63 23.23 -18.17
C ALA A 68 36.54 23.47 -16.65
N TYR A 69 37.51 22.97 -15.88
CA TYR A 69 37.56 23.19 -14.44
C TYR A 69 37.74 24.65 -14.05
N ASN A 70 38.54 25.42 -14.79
CA ASN A 70 38.73 26.85 -14.50
C ASN A 70 37.45 27.67 -14.77
N GLN A 71 36.60 27.25 -15.71
CA GLN A 71 35.35 27.92 -16.05
C GLN A 71 34.23 27.58 -15.07
N ALA A 72 34.02 26.30 -14.78
CA ALA A 72 32.84 25.83 -14.05
C ALA A 72 33.16 25.08 -12.74
N GLY A 73 34.44 24.90 -12.41
CA GLY A 73 34.86 24.18 -11.21
C GLY A 73 34.35 22.74 -11.21
N ILE A 74 33.80 22.32 -10.07
CA ILE A 74 33.21 20.99 -9.89
C ILE A 74 31.90 20.79 -10.67
N LEU A 75 31.30 21.87 -11.20
CA LEU A 75 30.07 21.83 -11.98
C LEU A 75 30.34 21.65 -13.49
N ALA A 76 31.61 21.59 -13.91
CA ALA A 76 31.97 21.38 -15.30
C ALA A 76 31.40 20.04 -15.80
N ASN A 77 30.53 20.09 -16.81
CA ASN A 77 29.95 18.89 -17.42
C ASN A 77 30.75 18.48 -18.66
N VAL A 78 31.72 17.58 -18.48
CA VAL A 78 32.60 17.08 -19.54
C VAL A 78 32.45 15.57 -19.70
N PHE A 79 32.29 15.15 -20.94
CA PHE A 79 32.14 13.77 -21.37
C PHE A 79 33.39 13.32 -22.12
N ILE A 80 33.77 12.06 -21.94
CA ILE A 80 34.71 11.35 -22.80
C ILE A 80 33.95 10.34 -23.66
N GLU A 81 34.23 10.31 -24.95
CA GLU A 81 33.79 9.26 -25.87
C GLU A 81 35.00 8.37 -26.19
N ILE A 82 34.84 7.06 -26.02
CA ILE A 82 35.83 6.08 -26.41
C ILE A 82 35.34 5.30 -27.62
N TRP A 83 36.13 5.38 -28.69
CA TRP A 83 35.86 4.72 -29.95
C TRP A 83 36.89 3.61 -30.18
N GLU A 84 36.43 2.41 -30.51
CA GLU A 84 37.29 1.27 -30.84
C GLU A 84 37.22 0.99 -32.34
N TYR A 85 38.37 0.69 -32.95
CA TYR A 85 38.43 0.29 -34.34
C TYR A 85 37.93 -1.15 -34.51
N ASN A 86 36.81 -1.31 -35.23
CA ASN A 86 36.28 -2.61 -35.60
C ASN A 86 37.01 -3.13 -36.84
N ASN A 87 37.73 -4.24 -36.69
CA ASN A 87 38.51 -4.84 -37.77
C ASN A 87 37.64 -5.50 -38.86
N SER A 88 36.39 -5.85 -38.56
CA SER A 88 35.46 -6.48 -39.50
C SER A 88 34.86 -5.46 -40.46
N ASP A 89 34.46 -4.30 -39.94
CA ASP A 89 33.78 -3.26 -40.72
C ASP A 89 34.71 -2.11 -41.14
N HIS A 90 35.98 -2.15 -40.71
CA HIS A 90 37.02 -1.15 -40.96
C HIS A 90 36.68 0.29 -40.49
N GLU A 91 35.75 0.42 -39.54
CA GLU A 91 35.29 1.69 -39.00
C GLU A 91 35.48 1.78 -37.48
N TYR A 92 35.60 3.00 -36.96
CA TYR A 92 35.56 3.23 -35.51
C TYR A 92 34.11 3.21 -35.04
N GLN A 93 33.83 2.41 -34.02
CA GLN A 93 32.52 2.33 -33.38
C GLN A 93 32.61 2.91 -31.96
N LEU A 94 31.60 3.69 -31.57
CA LEU A 94 31.52 4.24 -30.21
C LEU A 94 31.34 3.05 -29.26
N GLN A 95 32.36 2.81 -28.44
CA GLN A 95 32.36 1.68 -27.53
C GLN A 95 31.73 2.07 -26.21
N ASP A 96 32.19 3.18 -25.64
CA ASP A 96 31.84 3.64 -24.30
C ASP A 96 31.84 5.16 -24.21
N THR A 97 31.08 5.69 -23.26
CA THR A 97 31.10 7.10 -22.89
C THR A 97 31.26 7.22 -21.37
N GLY A 98 31.90 8.27 -20.88
CA GLY A 98 32.07 8.51 -19.45
C GLY A 98 32.08 10.00 -19.08
N ILE A 99 31.74 10.32 -17.84
CA ILE A 99 31.63 11.69 -17.32
C ILE A 99 32.81 11.92 -16.40
N LEU A 100 33.45 13.07 -16.55
CA LEU A 100 34.56 13.45 -15.70
C LEU A 100 34.01 13.94 -14.36
N ASP A 101 34.37 13.26 -13.28
CA ASP A 101 34.04 13.67 -11.92
C ASP A 101 35.10 14.67 -11.41
N PHE A 102 34.81 15.96 -11.61
CA PHE A 102 35.69 17.04 -11.18
C PHE A 102 35.83 17.18 -9.66
N THR A 103 35.04 16.48 -8.83
CA THR A 103 35.29 16.41 -7.38
C THR A 103 36.57 15.66 -7.05
N THR A 104 37.07 14.84 -7.98
CA THR A 104 38.28 14.02 -7.83
C THR A 104 39.51 14.63 -8.51
N TYR A 105 39.39 15.87 -9.01
CA TYR A 105 40.43 16.59 -9.74
C TYR A 105 41.74 16.68 -8.95
N LYS A 106 42.83 16.21 -9.57
CA LYS A 106 44.20 16.32 -9.05
C LYS A 106 45.13 16.74 -10.16
N GLU A 107 45.79 17.87 -9.99
CA GLU A 107 46.81 18.35 -10.93
C GLU A 107 48.20 17.95 -10.44
N SER A 108 48.98 17.35 -11.34
CA SER A 108 50.38 17.00 -11.10
C SER A 108 51.30 18.21 -11.20
N ASP A 109 52.53 18.09 -10.69
CA ASP A 109 53.50 19.21 -10.66
C ASP A 109 53.86 19.73 -12.07
N LYS A 110 54.35 20.98 -12.15
CA LYS A 110 54.56 21.75 -13.40
C LYS A 110 55.37 21.03 -14.48
N SER A 111 56.18 20.04 -14.11
CA SER A 111 57.00 19.24 -15.03
C SER A 111 56.22 18.18 -15.81
N LYS A 112 55.10 17.67 -15.27
CA LYS A 112 54.33 16.56 -15.86
C LYS A 112 53.14 17.03 -16.70
N LYS A 113 52.54 18.19 -16.37
CA LYS A 113 51.32 18.74 -17.02
C LYS A 113 50.24 17.66 -17.22
N GLY A 114 49.93 16.94 -16.14
CA GLY A 114 48.89 15.92 -16.10
C GLY A 114 47.78 16.30 -15.11
N ILE A 115 46.53 16.02 -15.48
CA ILE A 115 45.36 16.14 -14.59
C ILE A 115 44.73 14.76 -14.45
N SER A 116 44.63 14.27 -13.22
CA SER A 116 43.89 13.06 -12.89
C SER A 116 42.47 13.41 -12.47
N VAL A 117 41.49 12.77 -13.08
CA VAL A 117 40.08 12.79 -12.68
C VAL A 117 39.52 11.37 -12.80
N ASN A 118 38.57 11.03 -11.94
CA ASN A 118 37.78 9.83 -12.12
C ASN A 118 36.82 10.04 -13.29
N ILE A 119 36.60 8.96 -14.01
CA ILE A 119 35.57 8.87 -15.02
C ILE A 119 34.62 7.77 -14.59
N SER A 120 33.35 8.11 -14.52
CA SER A 120 32.25 7.16 -14.31
C SER A 120 31.45 6.99 -15.60
N ASP A 121 30.67 5.92 -15.66
CA ASP A 121 29.69 5.71 -16.73
C ASP A 121 28.77 6.96 -16.88
N THR A 122 28.40 7.28 -18.12
CA THR A 122 27.50 8.41 -18.48
C THR A 122 26.11 7.98 -18.87
N SER A 123 25.85 6.68 -18.79
CA SER A 123 24.55 6.13 -19.12
C SER A 123 23.45 6.90 -18.39
N PHE A 124 22.33 7.07 -19.10
CA PHE A 124 21.12 7.70 -18.58
C PHE A 124 20.74 7.22 -17.17
N ILE A 125 21.10 5.99 -16.82
CA ILE A 125 20.92 5.46 -15.49
C ILE A 125 21.68 6.20 -14.39
N GLU A 126 22.91 6.65 -14.60
CA GLU A 126 23.62 7.43 -13.57
C GLU A 126 22.95 8.79 -13.36
N LYS A 127 22.38 9.38 -14.43
CA LYS A 127 21.55 10.59 -14.31
C LYS A 127 20.31 10.34 -13.45
N ILE A 128 19.61 9.22 -13.66
CA ILE A 128 18.48 8.82 -12.80
C ILE A 128 18.94 8.59 -11.36
N LYS A 129 19.97 7.77 -11.13
CA LYS A 129 20.48 7.42 -9.78
C LYS A 129 20.93 8.63 -8.98
N ASN A 130 21.57 9.61 -9.61
CA ASN A 130 22.03 10.82 -8.92
C ASN A 130 20.88 11.73 -8.46
N ARG A 131 19.67 11.51 -8.98
CA ARG A 131 18.50 12.37 -8.77
C ARG A 131 17.27 11.62 -8.24
N GLU A 132 17.31 10.28 -8.16
CA GLU A 132 16.17 9.42 -7.78
C GLU A 132 15.63 9.68 -6.36
N SER A 133 16.43 10.32 -5.51
CA SER A 133 16.09 10.65 -4.12
C SER A 133 15.65 12.11 -3.94
N ILE A 134 15.59 12.90 -5.01
CA ILE A 134 15.04 14.25 -5.01
C ILE A 134 13.51 14.15 -4.99
N LEU A 135 12.85 14.95 -4.14
CA LEU A 135 11.40 15.06 -4.11
C LEU A 135 10.93 15.84 -5.35
N ILE A 136 10.07 15.24 -6.15
CA ILE A 136 9.52 15.82 -7.39
C ILE A 136 8.03 16.00 -7.20
N ASN A 137 7.50 17.18 -7.51
CA ASN A 137 6.06 17.40 -7.51
C ASN A 137 5.51 17.08 -8.90
N TYR A 138 4.47 16.26 -8.95
CA TYR A 138 3.79 15.91 -10.20
C TYR A 138 3.23 17.14 -10.92
N ASN A 139 2.87 18.19 -10.17
CA ASN A 139 2.32 19.43 -10.70
C ASN A 139 3.37 20.44 -11.19
N ASP A 140 4.67 20.17 -11.04
CA ASP A 140 5.70 21.07 -11.53
C ASP A 140 5.56 21.25 -13.06
N SER A 141 5.85 22.46 -13.54
CA SER A 141 5.89 22.78 -14.98
C SER A 141 7.29 22.71 -15.57
N LYS A 142 8.31 22.56 -14.70
CA LYS A 142 9.73 22.56 -15.07
C LYS A 142 10.39 21.26 -14.63
N THR A 143 11.40 20.84 -15.38
CA THR A 143 12.33 19.77 -15.01
C THR A 143 13.25 20.23 -13.88
N LEU A 144 13.99 19.31 -13.27
CA LEU A 144 15.00 19.63 -12.25
C LEU A 144 16.11 20.57 -12.78
N ASP A 145 16.32 20.58 -14.09
CA ASP A 145 17.29 21.45 -14.78
C ASP A 145 16.67 22.80 -15.23
N GLY A 146 15.39 23.05 -14.95
CA GLY A 146 14.70 24.31 -15.24
C GLY A 146 14.08 24.43 -16.64
N ASN A 147 14.12 23.36 -17.44
CA ASN A 147 13.47 23.31 -18.76
C ASN A 147 11.96 23.06 -18.61
N ASP A 148 11.16 23.48 -19.59
CA ASP A 148 9.72 23.16 -19.59
C ASP A 148 9.48 21.64 -19.73
N LEU A 149 8.54 21.11 -18.95
CA LEU A 149 8.01 19.77 -19.12
C LEU A 149 7.10 19.71 -20.35
N SER A 150 7.13 18.59 -21.07
CA SER A 150 6.51 18.44 -22.38
C SER A 150 4.98 18.38 -22.36
N ASN A 151 4.40 17.97 -21.23
CA ASN A 151 2.97 17.83 -21.03
C ASN A 151 2.55 18.45 -19.70
N ASP A 152 1.25 18.65 -19.49
CA ASP A 152 0.68 18.99 -18.19
C ASP A 152 0.42 17.71 -17.36
N PRO A 153 0.33 17.80 -16.02
CA PRO A 153 -0.08 16.66 -15.20
C PRO A 153 -1.48 16.19 -15.58
N ILE A 154 -1.63 14.88 -15.79
CA ILE A 154 -2.91 14.23 -16.10
C ILE A 154 -3.54 13.73 -14.81
N TYR A 155 -4.76 14.18 -14.55
CA TYR A 155 -5.61 13.71 -13.46
C TYR A 155 -6.93 13.23 -14.04
N VAL A 156 -7.44 12.13 -13.50
CA VAL A 156 -8.78 11.59 -13.80
C VAL A 156 -9.71 11.81 -12.63
N ASP A 157 -10.97 12.09 -12.96
CA ASP A 157 -12.04 12.14 -11.96
C ASP A 157 -12.46 10.70 -11.63
N GLN A 158 -12.51 10.40 -10.34
CA GLN A 158 -12.86 9.09 -9.82
C GLN A 158 -13.93 9.21 -8.73
N LYS A 159 -15.04 8.48 -8.92
CA LYS A 159 -16.12 8.38 -7.94
C LYS A 159 -15.74 7.41 -6.84
N ILE A 160 -15.66 7.92 -5.62
CA ILE A 160 -15.43 7.14 -4.41
C ILE A 160 -16.78 6.93 -3.72
N LEU A 161 -17.18 5.67 -3.57
CA LEU A 161 -18.41 5.29 -2.89
C LEU A 161 -18.22 5.42 -1.38
N GLY A 162 -19.28 5.78 -0.66
CA GLY A 162 -19.22 5.86 0.79
C GLY A 162 -19.19 4.50 1.46
N MET A 163 -18.28 4.35 2.41
CA MET A 163 -18.23 3.21 3.31
C MET A 163 -19.07 3.48 4.55
N ASP A 164 -19.73 2.44 5.07
CA ASP A 164 -20.40 2.51 6.36
C ASP A 164 -19.33 2.57 7.45
N VAL A 165 -19.45 3.52 8.36
CA VAL A 165 -18.58 3.68 9.51
C VAL A 165 -19.40 3.31 10.74
N ILE A 166 -19.02 2.19 11.36
CA ILE A 166 -19.65 1.70 12.58
C ILE A 166 -18.93 2.33 13.77
N GLU A 167 -19.70 3.03 14.59
CA GLU A 167 -19.25 3.57 15.87
C GLU A 167 -19.97 2.79 16.97
N SER A 168 -19.21 2.11 17.82
CA SER A 168 -19.72 1.38 18.97
C SER A 168 -19.35 2.08 20.26
N GLY A 169 -20.23 2.04 21.25
CA GLY A 169 -19.81 2.33 22.61
C GLY A 169 -20.73 1.73 23.66
N MET A 170 -20.25 1.80 24.90
CA MET A 170 -20.85 1.12 26.04
C MET A 170 -21.47 2.13 27.00
N LEU A 171 -22.78 2.04 27.15
CA LEU A 171 -23.52 2.67 28.24
C LEU A 171 -23.51 1.72 29.45
N THR A 172 -23.01 2.20 30.58
CA THR A 172 -23.09 1.47 31.85
C THR A 172 -24.16 2.12 32.73
N ILE A 173 -25.20 1.36 33.06
CA ILE A 173 -26.12 1.73 34.14
C ILE A 173 -25.50 1.19 35.42
N LYS A 174 -25.24 2.02 36.43
CA LYS A 174 -24.70 1.56 37.72
C LYS A 174 -25.82 1.05 38.61
N ASP A 175 -25.43 0.31 39.66
CA ASP A 175 -26.35 -0.06 40.72
C ASP A 175 -27.00 1.20 41.31
N SER A 176 -28.33 1.16 41.43
CA SER A 176 -29.09 2.12 42.24
C SER A 176 -29.37 1.54 43.61
N GLU A 177 -29.46 2.40 44.62
CA GLU A 177 -30.17 2.03 45.83
C GLU A 177 -31.66 2.21 45.59
N TYR A 178 -32.44 1.44 46.35
CA TYR A 178 -33.87 1.70 46.52
C TYR A 178 -34.02 3.22 46.74
N GLY A 179 -34.70 3.94 45.82
CA GLY A 179 -35.17 5.34 46.02
C GLY A 179 -34.24 6.40 45.51
N THR A 180 -33.20 5.93 44.86
CA THR A 180 -32.25 6.72 44.11
C THR A 180 -32.35 6.29 42.65
N PHE A 181 -32.23 7.23 41.73
CA PHE A 181 -32.05 6.88 40.32
C PHE A 181 -30.64 6.29 40.13
N PRO A 182 -30.46 5.32 39.22
CA PRO A 182 -29.15 4.78 38.93
C PRO A 182 -28.26 5.86 38.29
N ASP A 183 -27.02 5.95 38.78
CA ASP A 183 -25.99 6.75 38.12
C ASP A 183 -25.67 6.12 36.76
N LEU A 184 -25.63 6.92 35.70
CA LEU A 184 -25.14 6.48 34.40
C LEU A 184 -23.63 6.72 34.29
N GLY A 185 -22.89 5.67 33.96
CA GLY A 185 -21.49 5.73 33.54
C GLY A 185 -21.38 5.57 32.04
N PHE A 186 -20.51 6.35 31.41
CA PHE A 186 -20.18 6.19 29.99
C PHE A 186 -18.71 5.83 29.86
N SER A 187 -18.43 4.78 29.10
CA SER A 187 -17.09 4.53 28.57
C SER A 187 -17.00 5.21 27.20
N TYR A 188 -15.95 6.01 27.01
CA TYR A 188 -15.71 6.98 25.91
C TYR A 188 -16.38 6.66 24.56
N PHE A 189 -17.11 7.64 24.02
CA PHE A 189 -17.58 7.68 22.63
C PHE A 189 -16.97 8.92 21.94
N PRO A 190 -16.36 8.78 20.75
CA PRO A 190 -15.93 9.91 19.93
C PRO A 190 -17.12 10.79 19.52
N GLY A 191 -17.04 12.09 19.82
CA GLY A 191 -18.05 13.08 19.44
C GLY A 191 -19.24 13.26 20.41
N ILE A 192 -19.35 12.46 21.49
CA ILE A 192 -20.38 12.65 22.52
C ILE A 192 -19.94 13.73 23.52
N SER A 193 -20.70 14.83 23.61
CA SER A 193 -20.55 15.76 24.73
C SER A 193 -21.27 15.20 25.96
N SER A 194 -20.52 14.87 27.01
CA SER A 194 -21.09 14.53 28.32
C SER A 194 -21.57 15.78 29.04
N ASN A 195 -22.75 16.29 28.68
CA ASN A 195 -23.47 17.17 29.58
C ASN A 195 -24.16 16.32 30.65
N SER A 196 -23.42 15.96 31.70
CA SER A 196 -24.03 15.51 32.95
C SER A 196 -24.66 16.72 33.66
N SER A 197 -25.65 17.38 33.05
CA SER A 197 -26.57 18.19 33.83
C SER A 197 -27.52 17.21 34.50
N ILE A 198 -27.24 16.89 35.76
CA ILE A 198 -28.31 16.60 36.71
C ILE A 198 -29.12 17.89 36.74
N ALA A 199 -30.15 18.00 35.90
CA ALA A 199 -31.16 19.02 36.06
C ALA A 199 -31.89 18.63 37.34
N GLY A 200 -31.37 19.10 38.48
CA GLY A 200 -32.12 19.17 39.70
C GLY A 200 -33.40 19.92 39.36
N ILE A 201 -34.52 19.22 39.33
CA ILE A 201 -35.83 19.85 39.32
C ILE A 201 -35.98 20.44 40.72
N ASN A 202 -35.46 21.65 40.89
CA ASN A 202 -36.10 22.56 41.80
C ASN A 202 -37.51 22.77 41.26
N ASN A 203 -38.50 22.48 42.10
CA ASN A 203 -39.90 22.84 41.91
C ASN A 203 -40.04 24.07 41.00
N TYR A 204 -40.70 23.91 39.84
CA TYR A 204 -41.30 25.07 39.18
C TYR A 204 -42.43 25.58 40.10
N GLU A 205 -42.07 26.28 41.17
CA GLU A 205 -42.91 27.38 41.60
C GLU A 205 -42.93 28.38 40.45
N ILE A 206 -44.12 28.68 39.96
CA ILE A 206 -44.37 29.71 38.96
C ILE A 206 -43.85 31.04 39.53
N SER A 207 -42.59 31.34 39.25
CA SER A 207 -42.01 32.66 39.43
C SER A 207 -42.73 33.60 38.46
N LYS A 208 -43.56 34.48 39.00
CA LYS A 208 -44.14 35.63 38.30
C LYS A 208 -43.08 36.71 38.09
N ASP A 209 -42.01 36.40 37.37
CA ASP A 209 -41.04 37.40 36.93
C ASP A 209 -41.09 37.53 35.40
N PRO A 210 -41.69 38.60 34.85
CA PRO A 210 -41.86 38.78 33.42
C PRO A 210 -40.59 39.19 32.66
N ASP A 211 -39.44 39.35 33.31
CA ASP A 211 -38.20 39.88 32.70
C ASP A 211 -37.08 38.84 32.46
N LEU A 212 -37.36 37.53 32.54
CA LEU A 212 -36.40 36.49 32.13
C LEU A 212 -36.41 36.30 30.59
N PRO A 213 -35.24 36.29 29.91
CA PRO A 213 -35.20 36.14 28.45
C PRO A 213 -35.70 34.75 28.04
N THR A 214 -36.68 34.71 27.14
CA THR A 214 -37.33 33.48 26.62
C THR A 214 -36.53 32.77 25.54
N THR A 215 -35.22 33.00 25.43
CA THR A 215 -34.38 32.30 24.45
C THR A 215 -33.64 31.16 25.12
N PRO A 216 -33.87 29.89 24.69
CA PRO A 216 -33.03 28.77 25.10
C PRO A 216 -31.56 29.11 24.86
N PRO A 217 -30.63 28.68 25.74
CA PRO A 217 -29.21 28.85 25.46
C PRO A 217 -28.90 28.23 24.10
N GLN A 218 -28.25 29.00 23.23
CA GLN A 218 -27.70 28.48 21.98
C GLN A 218 -26.67 27.41 22.35
N ILE A 219 -27.04 26.14 22.14
CA ILE A 219 -26.15 25.00 22.31
C ILE A 219 -25.16 25.05 21.13
N PRO A 220 -23.84 24.96 21.36
CA PRO A 220 -22.86 24.91 20.27
C PRO A 220 -23.16 23.73 19.34
N ASP A 221 -22.95 23.89 18.02
CA ASP A 221 -22.95 22.78 17.06
C ASP A 221 -21.97 21.69 17.55
N LEU A 222 -22.50 20.65 18.18
CA LEU A 222 -21.76 19.51 18.72
C LEU A 222 -22.29 18.26 18.02
N ASN A 223 -21.41 17.62 17.27
CA ASN A 223 -21.82 16.72 16.19
C ASN A 223 -22.36 15.35 16.59
N ASN A 224 -22.26 14.83 17.82
CA ASN A 224 -22.77 13.49 18.12
C ASN A 224 -23.43 13.39 19.52
N VAL A 225 -24.57 12.68 19.55
CA VAL A 225 -25.38 12.16 20.67
C VAL A 225 -25.39 12.98 21.98
N VAL A 226 -26.55 13.53 22.34
CA VAL A 226 -26.79 14.14 23.65
C VAL A 226 -27.50 13.13 24.55
N VAL A 227 -26.91 12.79 25.69
CA VAL A 227 -27.58 12.01 26.75
C VAL A 227 -28.19 13.01 27.71
N GLU A 228 -29.51 13.10 27.73
CA GLU A 228 -30.24 14.00 28.63
C GLU A 228 -31.05 13.17 29.63
N ILE A 229 -30.73 13.33 30.92
CA ILE A 229 -31.52 12.76 32.02
C ILE A 229 -32.65 13.74 32.31
N MET A 230 -33.79 13.56 31.64
CA MET A 230 -35.02 14.24 32.03
C MET A 230 -35.80 13.33 32.97
N THR A 231 -35.85 13.71 34.25
CA THR A 231 -36.98 13.30 35.07
C THR A 231 -38.14 14.22 34.67
N GLN A 232 -39.26 13.67 34.22
CA GLN A 232 -40.52 14.39 34.36
C GLN A 232 -41.33 13.56 35.32
N TYR A 233 -41.60 14.12 36.50
CA TYR A 233 -42.78 13.76 37.25
C TYR A 233 -43.92 14.57 36.64
N PRO A 234 -44.74 14.05 35.70
CA PRO A 234 -46.09 14.56 35.62
C PRO A 234 -46.68 14.24 36.98
N LEU A 235 -46.95 15.28 37.76
CA LEU A 235 -47.29 15.18 39.17
C LEU A 235 -48.44 14.22 39.46
N TRP A 236 -49.20 13.73 38.46
CA TRP A 236 -50.38 12.87 38.63
C TRP A 236 -50.38 11.52 37.86
N ASP A 237 -49.31 11.12 37.14
CA ASP A 237 -49.34 9.97 36.19
C ASP A 237 -48.39 8.77 36.46
N GLY A 238 -47.59 8.81 37.54
CA GLY A 238 -46.99 7.61 38.20
C GLY A 238 -46.17 6.66 37.32
N GLN A 239 -45.29 7.19 36.47
CA GLN A 239 -44.38 6.43 35.61
C GLN A 239 -42.94 6.91 35.77
N GLU A 240 -41.98 5.98 35.72
CA GLU A 240 -40.55 6.30 35.73
C GLU A 240 -39.97 6.18 34.31
N TRP A 241 -39.22 7.20 33.89
CA TRP A 241 -38.62 7.29 32.56
C TRP A 241 -37.12 7.58 32.70
N LEU A 242 -36.30 6.83 31.97
CA LEU A 242 -34.85 7.04 31.85
C LEU A 242 -34.49 7.16 30.37
N SER A 243 -34.32 8.39 29.90
CA SER A 243 -33.81 8.68 28.55
C SER A 243 -32.29 8.50 28.53
N PHE A 244 -31.78 7.74 27.58
CA PHE A 244 -30.35 7.41 27.51
C PHE A 244 -29.72 7.62 26.13
N PHE A 245 -30.52 7.90 25.09
CA PHE A 245 -30.03 8.19 23.75
C PHE A 245 -30.95 9.16 23.04
N ILE A 246 -30.39 10.19 22.38
CA ILE A 246 -31.13 11.14 21.55
C ILE A 246 -30.43 11.26 20.20
N ALA A 247 -31.14 10.92 19.12
CA ALA A 247 -30.59 11.00 17.77
C ALA A 247 -30.42 12.46 17.32
N GLN A 248 -29.22 12.86 16.91
CA GLN A 248 -28.94 14.21 16.39
C GLN A 248 -29.18 14.33 14.88
N LYS A 249 -29.30 13.19 14.20
CA LYS A 249 -29.59 13.03 12.77
C LYS A 249 -30.39 11.75 12.57
N ASP A 250 -30.98 11.60 11.40
CA ASP A 250 -31.62 10.35 10.99
C ASP A 250 -30.54 9.26 10.91
N GLN A 251 -30.71 8.16 11.65
CA GLN A 251 -29.74 7.07 11.72
C GLN A 251 -30.38 5.76 12.18
N GLN A 252 -29.77 4.65 11.77
CA GLN A 252 -30.09 3.34 12.32
C GLN A 252 -29.09 3.00 13.43
N ILE A 253 -29.59 2.45 14.52
CA ILE A 253 -28.77 1.93 15.61
C ILE A 253 -29.04 0.45 15.83
N LEU A 254 -28.03 -0.27 16.29
CA LEU A 254 -28.12 -1.63 16.78
C LEU A 254 -27.90 -1.60 18.28
N LEU A 255 -28.87 -2.10 19.04
CA LEU A 255 -28.80 -2.18 20.49
C LEU A 255 -28.59 -3.63 20.93
N ASN A 256 -27.53 -3.87 21.71
CA ASN A 256 -27.21 -5.16 22.30
C ASN A 256 -27.03 -5.02 23.81
N GLY A 257 -27.71 -5.85 24.59
CA GLY A 257 -27.54 -5.88 26.03
C GLY A 257 -28.73 -6.49 26.77
N GLU A 258 -28.66 -6.37 28.09
CA GLU A 258 -29.71 -6.87 28.98
C GLU A 258 -29.96 -5.91 30.12
N LEU A 259 -31.16 -5.34 30.23
CA LEU A 259 -31.51 -4.53 31.39
C LEU A 259 -31.76 -5.44 32.59
N LYS A 260 -30.92 -5.30 33.63
CA LYS A 260 -31.06 -6.01 34.91
C LYS A 260 -31.71 -5.10 35.92
N PHE A 261 -32.75 -5.58 36.57
CA PHE A 261 -33.45 -4.81 37.58
C PHE A 261 -34.08 -5.70 38.65
N ASP A 262 -34.23 -5.13 39.84
CA ASP A 262 -35.11 -5.63 40.88
C ASP A 262 -36.30 -4.69 40.98
N PHE A 263 -37.46 -5.18 41.41
CA PHE A 263 -38.56 -4.30 41.76
C PHE A 263 -39.34 -4.84 42.95
N LYS A 264 -39.94 -3.94 43.74
CA LYS A 264 -40.88 -4.28 44.80
C LYS A 264 -42.17 -3.48 44.58
N LEU A 265 -43.30 -4.07 44.93
CA LEU A 265 -44.58 -3.37 44.95
C LEU A 265 -44.99 -3.15 46.40
N GLU A 266 -45.44 -1.95 46.75
CA GLU A 266 -45.90 -1.61 48.11
C GLU A 266 -47.39 -1.23 48.08
N ASP A 267 -48.06 -1.37 49.24
CA ASP A 267 -49.47 -1.01 49.39
C ASP A 267 -49.65 0.51 49.22
N GLY A 268 -50.34 0.92 48.15
CA GLY A 268 -51.05 2.20 48.11
C GLY A 268 -52.37 2.09 48.88
N ASP A 269 -52.98 3.21 49.26
CA ASP A 269 -54.27 3.28 49.97
C ASP A 269 -55.41 2.59 49.17
N GLY A 270 -55.50 1.24 49.22
CA GLY A 270 -56.67 0.45 48.88
C GLY A 270 -56.69 -0.38 47.58
N GLU A 271 -55.58 -0.89 47.04
CA GLU A 271 -55.56 -1.64 45.75
C GLU A 271 -55.20 -3.14 45.89
N PRO A 272 -55.81 -4.09 45.13
CA PRO A 272 -55.65 -5.53 45.34
C PRO A 272 -54.48 -6.17 44.57
N ALA A 273 -53.95 -7.26 45.13
CA ALA A 273 -52.96 -8.15 44.50
C ALA A 273 -53.41 -8.67 43.11
N GLY A 274 -52.46 -8.90 42.20
CA GLY A 274 -52.72 -9.49 40.87
C GLY A 274 -52.64 -8.55 39.67
N ARG A 275 -51.99 -7.37 39.79
CA ARG A 275 -51.71 -6.48 38.67
C ARG A 275 -50.42 -6.89 37.92
N ILE A 276 -50.19 -6.30 36.75
CA ILE A 276 -49.03 -6.57 35.89
C ILE A 276 -48.09 -5.36 35.86
N PHE A 277 -46.84 -5.56 36.27
CA PHE A 277 -45.73 -4.62 36.16
C PHE A 277 -45.00 -4.81 34.82
N LYS A 278 -44.62 -3.70 34.18
CA LYS A 278 -43.98 -3.68 32.87
C LYS A 278 -42.74 -2.79 32.89
N VAL A 279 -41.65 -3.30 32.34
CA VAL A 279 -40.45 -2.52 31.99
C VAL A 279 -40.32 -2.55 30.48
N GLN A 280 -40.25 -1.39 29.85
CA GLN A 280 -40.28 -1.23 28.40
C GLN A 280 -39.06 -0.44 27.95
N LEU A 281 -38.42 -0.90 26.89
CA LEU A 281 -37.58 -0.06 26.04
C LEU A 281 -38.48 0.52 24.94
N ILE A 282 -38.50 1.84 24.84
CA ILE A 282 -39.38 2.54 23.90
C ILE A 282 -38.62 3.57 23.08
N LYS A 283 -39.13 3.79 21.87
CA LYS A 283 -38.78 4.91 21.01
C LYS A 283 -39.82 6.01 21.17
N LEU A 284 -39.38 7.23 21.44
CA LEU A 284 -40.24 8.39 21.68
C LEU A 284 -39.93 9.51 20.66
N THR A 285 -40.98 10.07 20.06
CA THR A 285 -40.91 11.27 19.21
C THR A 285 -41.10 12.52 20.07
N ALA A 286 -40.06 13.36 20.21
CA ALA A 286 -40.06 14.62 20.99
C ALA A 286 -40.18 14.48 22.53
N ASP A 287 -40.11 15.61 23.25
CA ASP A 287 -40.32 15.65 24.70
C ASP A 287 -41.74 15.19 25.03
N TYR A 288 -41.86 14.30 26.04
CA TYR A 288 -43.15 13.72 26.41
C TYR A 288 -44.13 14.82 26.81
N VAL A 289 -45.19 14.96 26.02
CA VAL A 289 -46.43 15.64 26.39
C VAL A 289 -47.53 14.59 26.48
N GLU A 290 -48.47 14.72 27.41
CA GLU A 290 -49.62 13.83 27.53
C GLU A 290 -50.29 13.62 26.15
N GLY A 291 -50.34 12.36 25.68
CA GLY A 291 -50.80 11.99 24.33
C GLY A 291 -49.71 11.74 23.27
N SER A 292 -48.43 11.82 23.64
CA SER A 292 -47.31 11.51 22.73
C SER A 292 -47.33 10.07 22.22
N THR A 293 -47.03 9.90 20.93
CA THR A 293 -46.88 8.58 20.32
C THR A 293 -45.50 8.00 20.64
N PHE A 294 -45.47 6.75 21.11
CA PHE A 294 -44.23 5.99 21.32
C PHE A 294 -44.37 4.60 20.70
N GLN A 295 -43.24 4.00 20.35
CA GLN A 295 -43.15 2.61 19.89
C GLN A 295 -42.47 1.77 20.96
N VAL A 296 -43.10 0.67 21.38
CA VAL A 296 -42.46 -0.31 22.28
C VAL A 296 -41.53 -1.18 21.44
N LEU A 297 -40.25 -1.18 21.81
CA LEU A 297 -39.19 -1.90 21.10
C LEU A 297 -38.87 -3.25 21.78
N ALA A 298 -38.86 -3.26 23.10
CA ALA A 298 -38.76 -4.47 23.92
C ALA A 298 -39.55 -4.28 25.21
N GLU A 299 -40.08 -5.36 25.78
CA GLU A 299 -40.90 -5.30 26.98
C GLU A 299 -40.68 -6.54 27.86
N TYR A 300 -40.49 -6.30 29.15
CA TYR A 300 -40.67 -7.28 30.21
C TYR A 300 -42.06 -7.11 30.81
N ILE A 301 -42.76 -8.22 31.02
CA ILE A 301 -44.08 -8.28 31.64
C ILE A 301 -43.98 -9.23 32.83
N SER A 302 -44.25 -8.73 34.03
CA SER A 302 -44.25 -9.57 35.22
C SER A 302 -45.40 -10.58 35.19
N PRO A 303 -45.22 -11.80 35.72
CA PRO A 303 -46.37 -12.61 36.13
C PRO A 303 -47.18 -11.86 37.19
N ASN A 304 -48.48 -12.14 37.34
CA ASN A 304 -49.35 -11.50 38.35
C ASN A 304 -48.60 -11.27 39.66
N THR A 305 -48.51 -10.03 40.10
CA THR A 305 -47.62 -9.67 41.20
C THR A 305 -48.34 -9.62 42.55
N GLU A 306 -47.64 -10.08 43.58
CA GLU A 306 -48.01 -9.93 44.98
C GLU A 306 -47.34 -8.68 45.56
N ILE A 307 -48.04 -8.03 46.49
CA ILE A 307 -47.57 -6.81 47.15
C ILE A 307 -46.60 -7.21 48.28
N ASN A 308 -45.63 -6.33 48.57
CA ASN A 308 -44.61 -6.49 49.59
C ASN A 308 -43.60 -7.64 49.35
N ILE A 309 -43.52 -8.17 48.12
CA ILE A 309 -42.48 -9.10 47.67
C ILE A 309 -41.45 -8.36 46.81
N ILE A 310 -40.17 -8.67 47.03
CA ILE A 310 -39.06 -8.21 46.17
C ILE A 310 -38.88 -9.24 45.06
N TYR A 311 -38.97 -8.77 43.82
CA TYR A 311 -38.67 -9.53 42.62
C TYR A 311 -37.24 -9.22 42.20
N GLU A 312 -36.31 -10.12 42.55
CA GLU A 312 -34.88 -9.94 42.28
C GLU A 312 -34.47 -10.52 40.92
N ASN A 313 -33.39 -10.00 40.34
CA ASN A 313 -32.69 -10.51 39.15
C ASN A 313 -33.58 -10.63 37.91
N GLN A 314 -34.46 -9.64 37.69
CA GLN A 314 -35.27 -9.58 36.49
C GLN A 314 -34.44 -9.06 35.33
N ILE A 315 -34.74 -9.58 34.13
CA ILE A 315 -33.95 -9.31 32.93
C ILE A 315 -34.88 -8.96 31.78
N LEU A 316 -34.58 -7.84 31.10
CA LEU A 316 -35.12 -7.50 29.79
C LEU A 316 -33.99 -7.56 28.76
N PRO A 317 -33.85 -8.66 28.00
CA PRO A 317 -32.83 -8.78 26.97
C PRO A 317 -33.25 -8.07 25.68
N PHE A 318 -32.29 -7.49 24.99
CA PHE A 318 -32.42 -7.02 23.62
C PHE A 318 -31.14 -7.39 22.87
N VAL A 319 -31.27 -8.26 21.87
CA VAL A 319 -30.17 -8.78 21.06
C VAL A 319 -30.47 -8.46 19.61
N ASP A 320 -29.49 -7.86 18.93
CA ASP A 320 -29.54 -7.38 17.56
C ASP A 320 -30.76 -6.51 17.25
N LEU A 321 -31.16 -5.69 18.23
CA LEU A 321 -32.35 -4.84 18.11
C LEU A 321 -32.04 -3.64 17.22
N LYS A 322 -32.43 -3.73 15.94
CA LYS A 322 -32.30 -2.66 14.95
C LYS A 322 -33.39 -1.62 15.12
N ILE A 323 -33.01 -0.36 15.27
CA ILE A 323 -33.94 0.75 15.53
C ILE A 323 -33.61 1.90 14.57
N ASP A 324 -34.57 2.28 13.74
CA ASP A 324 -34.48 3.50 12.93
C ASP A 324 -34.93 4.69 13.79
N LEU A 325 -34.03 5.63 13.98
CA LEU A 325 -34.25 6.87 14.72
C LEU A 325 -34.17 8.06 13.77
N LEU A 326 -35.23 8.85 13.72
CA LEU A 326 -35.21 10.17 13.11
C LEU A 326 -34.53 11.18 14.04
N ARG A 327 -34.07 12.30 13.49
CA ARG A 327 -33.53 13.42 14.25
C ARG A 327 -34.49 13.82 15.38
N ASN A 328 -33.95 13.90 16.60
CA ASN A 328 -34.61 14.16 17.87
C ASN A 328 -35.50 13.04 18.44
N GLU A 329 -35.59 11.87 17.81
CA GLU A 329 -36.16 10.69 18.46
C GLU A 329 -35.24 10.20 19.59
N LYS A 330 -35.87 9.72 20.68
CA LYS A 330 -35.19 9.31 21.91
C LYS A 330 -35.40 7.82 22.18
N LEU A 331 -34.39 7.17 22.75
CA LEU A 331 -34.56 5.89 23.42
C LEU A 331 -34.76 6.11 24.92
N VAL A 332 -35.81 5.48 25.43
CA VAL A 332 -36.21 5.61 26.82
C VAL A 332 -36.49 4.24 27.42
N ILE A 333 -36.04 4.03 28.65
CA ILE A 333 -36.49 2.94 29.51
C ILE A 333 -37.65 3.46 30.35
N ARG A 334 -38.75 2.71 30.37
CA ARG A 334 -39.97 3.08 31.10
C ARG A 334 -40.41 1.94 32.00
N ALA A 335 -40.72 2.25 33.26
CA ALA A 335 -41.34 1.33 34.21
C ALA A 335 -42.78 1.78 34.55
N ARG A 336 -43.75 0.87 34.50
CA ARG A 336 -45.18 1.17 34.73
C ARG A 336 -46.03 -0.05 35.12
N MET A 337 -47.28 0.21 35.52
CA MET A 337 -48.34 -0.82 35.63
C MET A 337 -49.22 -0.86 34.37
N GLU A 338 -49.85 -2.02 34.11
CA GLU A 338 -50.66 -2.26 32.91
C GLU A 338 -51.91 -1.37 32.81
N ASP A 339 -52.66 -1.17 33.89
CA ASP A 339 -53.95 -0.45 33.91
C ASP A 339 -53.87 1.08 33.76
N GLY A 340 -52.66 1.65 33.78
CA GLY A 340 -52.45 3.09 33.62
C GLY A 340 -52.96 3.96 34.79
N THR A 341 -53.37 3.36 35.92
CA THR A 341 -53.84 4.07 37.12
C THR A 341 -52.79 4.07 38.23
N VAL A 342 -52.65 5.21 38.92
CA VAL A 342 -51.61 5.45 39.93
C VAL A 342 -52.21 5.44 41.33
N TYR A 343 -51.83 4.44 42.11
CA TYR A 343 -51.28 4.66 43.44
C TYR A 343 -50.09 3.73 43.55
N ILE A 344 -48.97 4.19 43.03
CA ILE A 344 -47.67 3.61 43.37
C ILE A 344 -46.87 4.77 43.90
N ASN A 345 -46.46 4.68 45.16
CA ASN A 345 -45.07 4.98 45.46
C ASN A 345 -44.35 3.76 44.85
N PRO A 346 -43.82 3.82 43.61
CA PRO A 346 -43.15 2.68 43.01
C PRO A 346 -42.16 2.23 44.05
N GLY A 347 -42.38 1.02 44.56
CA GLY A 347 -41.51 0.42 45.53
C GLY A 347 -40.22 0.03 44.82
N TRP A 348 -39.52 1.02 44.30
CA TRP A 348 -38.12 1.01 43.97
C TRP A 348 -37.80 -0.05 42.89
N CYS A 349 -38.08 0.30 41.62
CA CYS A 349 -37.43 -0.39 40.50
C CYS A 349 -35.95 -0.01 40.54
N VAL A 350 -35.11 -0.94 40.95
CA VAL A 350 -33.67 -0.74 41.09
C VAL A 350 -32.98 -1.38 39.91
N PHE A 351 -32.41 -0.55 39.05
CA PHE A 351 -31.53 -1.03 38.01
C PHE A 351 -30.22 -1.50 38.65
N LYS A 352 -29.84 -2.73 38.30
CA LYS A 352 -28.53 -3.28 38.64
C LYS A 352 -27.53 -2.89 37.58
N GLN A 353 -26.25 -3.04 37.92
CA GLN A 353 -25.17 -2.81 36.99
C GLN A 353 -25.43 -3.58 35.69
N THR A 354 -25.61 -2.83 34.62
CA THR A 354 -25.75 -3.37 33.28
C THR A 354 -24.94 -2.57 32.28
N GLU A 355 -24.55 -3.26 31.23
CA GLU A 355 -23.80 -2.74 30.12
C GLU A 355 -24.65 -2.91 28.86
N ILE A 356 -24.89 -1.78 28.19
CA ILE A 356 -25.67 -1.69 26.97
C ILE A 356 -24.72 -1.23 25.88
N GLU A 357 -24.48 -2.09 24.91
CA GLU A 357 -23.75 -1.75 23.69
C GLU A 357 -24.71 -1.05 22.73
N ILE A 358 -24.28 0.13 22.27
CA ILE A 358 -24.96 0.89 21.23
C ILE A 358 -23.99 0.97 20.05
N LYS A 359 -24.37 0.36 18.93
CA LYS A 359 -23.67 0.56 17.65
C LYS A 359 -24.49 1.48 16.76
N THR A 360 -23.85 2.47 16.17
CA THR A 360 -24.43 3.35 15.15
C THR A 360 -23.68 3.15 13.85
N SER A 361 -24.38 3.21 12.73
CA SER A 361 -23.74 3.18 11.41
C SER A 361 -24.02 4.48 10.69
N THR A 362 -22.98 5.10 10.17
CA THR A 362 -23.08 6.32 9.37
C THR A 362 -22.47 6.10 8.01
N LYS A 363 -23.12 6.58 6.95
CA LYS A 363 -22.63 6.51 5.58
C LYS A 363 -22.65 7.91 4.98
N ALA A 364 -21.51 8.39 4.49
CA ALA A 364 -21.45 9.66 3.78
C ALA A 364 -21.69 9.46 2.28
N ASP A 365 -22.39 10.40 1.63
CA ASP A 365 -22.69 10.33 0.20
C ASP A 365 -21.44 10.19 -0.66
N PRO A 366 -21.48 9.47 -1.80
CA PRO A 366 -20.34 9.34 -2.70
C PRO A 366 -19.77 10.69 -3.12
N THR A 367 -18.44 10.78 -3.24
CA THR A 367 -17.75 11.99 -3.72
C THR A 367 -17.00 11.69 -5.01
N ILE A 368 -16.64 12.75 -5.74
CA ILE A 368 -15.70 12.67 -6.85
C ILE A 368 -14.39 13.27 -6.34
N SER A 369 -13.28 12.57 -6.52
CA SER A 369 -11.93 13.07 -6.26
C SER A 369 -11.08 12.97 -7.53
N LYS A 370 -9.87 13.53 -7.48
CA LYS A 370 -8.88 13.41 -8.56
C LYS A 370 -7.79 12.40 -8.18
N GLY A 371 -7.41 11.56 -9.13
CA GLY A 371 -6.26 10.66 -9.04
C GLY A 371 -5.41 10.71 -10.31
N ALA A 372 -4.18 10.24 -10.25
CA ALA A 372 -3.30 10.12 -11.41
C ALA A 372 -2.84 8.66 -11.56
N PHE A 373 -2.80 8.13 -12.79
CA PHE A 373 -2.32 6.78 -13.03
C PHE A 373 -0.82 6.67 -12.74
N ILE A 374 -0.39 5.50 -12.27
CA ILE A 374 1.02 5.22 -11.97
C ILE A 374 1.91 5.51 -13.20
N PHE A 375 1.45 5.13 -14.40
CA PHE A 375 2.19 5.34 -15.63
C PHE A 375 2.48 6.83 -15.88
N ASP A 376 1.47 7.69 -15.74
CA ASP A 376 1.59 9.13 -16.00
C ASP A 376 2.51 9.81 -14.98
N ILE A 377 2.40 9.42 -13.70
CA ILE A 377 3.27 9.90 -12.62
C ILE A 377 4.72 9.57 -12.96
N ILE A 378 5.03 8.30 -13.24
CA ILE A 378 6.41 7.87 -13.50
C ILE A 378 6.96 8.51 -14.78
N ASN A 379 6.17 8.55 -15.87
CA ASN A 379 6.60 9.18 -17.12
C ASN A 379 7.06 10.62 -16.89
N ARG A 380 6.26 11.39 -16.14
CA ARG A 380 6.59 12.77 -15.80
C ARG A 380 7.79 12.89 -14.87
N MET A 381 7.94 11.99 -13.90
CA MET A 381 9.12 11.96 -13.04
C MET A 381 10.41 11.68 -13.84
N ILE A 382 10.37 10.72 -14.77
CA ILE A 382 11.51 10.42 -15.65
C ILE A 382 11.86 11.63 -16.50
N GLU A 383 10.88 12.32 -17.07
CA GLU A 383 11.13 13.57 -17.82
C GLU A 383 11.72 14.66 -16.91
N SER A 384 11.17 14.85 -15.71
CA SER A 384 11.66 15.84 -14.75
C SER A 384 13.12 15.58 -14.35
N ILE A 385 13.49 14.32 -14.15
CA ILE A 385 14.85 13.92 -13.79
C ILE A 385 15.81 14.02 -14.98
N SER A 386 15.40 13.51 -16.14
CA SER A 386 16.27 13.35 -17.29
C SER A 386 16.32 14.58 -18.20
N GLY A 387 15.32 15.44 -18.16
CA GLY A 387 15.13 16.54 -19.10
C GLY A 387 14.74 16.09 -20.51
N ILE A 388 14.41 14.80 -20.71
CA ILE A 388 14.09 14.23 -22.02
C ILE A 388 12.69 13.60 -21.94
N SER A 389 11.79 14.05 -22.81
CA SER A 389 10.42 13.56 -22.86
C SER A 389 10.31 12.17 -23.50
N ASN A 390 9.22 11.46 -23.17
CA ASN A 390 8.86 10.16 -23.75
C ASN A 390 9.96 9.09 -23.59
N LYS A 391 10.61 9.05 -22.43
CA LYS A 391 11.66 8.07 -22.08
C LYS A 391 11.19 7.01 -21.09
N PHE A 392 9.89 6.80 -20.95
CA PHE A 392 9.32 5.79 -20.08
C PHE A 392 8.37 4.86 -20.83
N ASN A 393 8.46 3.57 -20.55
CA ASN A 393 7.57 2.51 -21.01
C ASN A 393 7.17 1.61 -19.84
N SER A 394 6.03 0.93 -19.92
CA SER A 394 5.73 -0.12 -18.94
C SER A 394 4.78 -1.18 -19.46
N THR A 395 5.18 -2.45 -19.44
CA THR A 395 4.30 -3.55 -19.87
C THR A 395 3.14 -3.80 -18.91
N VAL A 396 3.21 -3.26 -17.68
CA VAL A 396 2.25 -3.55 -16.60
C VAL A 396 1.38 -2.35 -16.21
N PHE A 397 1.88 -1.10 -16.31
CA PHE A 397 1.13 0.11 -15.91
C PHE A 397 0.57 0.92 -17.07
N GLN A 398 1.10 0.76 -18.28
CA GLN A 398 0.53 1.42 -19.46
C GLN A 398 -0.83 0.82 -19.83
N GLN A 399 -1.58 1.50 -20.69
CA GLN A 399 -2.88 0.99 -21.17
C GLN A 399 -2.75 -0.43 -21.73
N GLY A 400 -3.58 -1.35 -21.23
CA GLY A 400 -3.55 -2.78 -21.55
C GLY A 400 -2.67 -3.64 -20.64
N GLY A 401 -1.88 -3.02 -19.75
CA GLY A 401 -1.15 -3.72 -18.69
C GLY A 401 -2.07 -4.12 -17.53
N ILE A 402 -1.69 -5.19 -16.80
CA ILE A 402 -2.50 -5.78 -15.73
C ILE A 402 -2.70 -4.88 -14.50
N TYR A 403 -1.88 -3.83 -14.35
CA TYR A 403 -1.97 -2.85 -13.26
C TYR A 403 -2.26 -1.44 -13.78
N HIS A 404 -2.77 -1.33 -15.01
CA HIS A 404 -3.14 -0.04 -15.61
C HIS A 404 -4.13 0.74 -14.74
N ASP A 405 -5.10 0.03 -14.17
CA ASP A 405 -6.24 0.62 -13.47
C ASP A 405 -5.94 1.08 -12.03
N TYR A 406 -4.66 1.29 -11.69
CA TYR A 406 -4.26 1.83 -10.39
C TYR A 406 -3.92 3.32 -10.47
N THR A 407 -4.63 4.11 -9.68
CA THR A 407 -4.36 5.54 -9.49
C THR A 407 -3.72 5.79 -8.14
N ILE A 408 -2.97 6.89 -8.03
CA ILE A 408 -2.50 7.44 -6.75
C ILE A 408 -3.18 8.80 -6.54
N GLN A 409 -3.64 9.03 -5.31
CA GLN A 409 -4.20 10.28 -4.81
C GLN A 409 -3.68 10.54 -3.40
N ASN A 410 -3.73 11.78 -2.91
CA ASN A 410 -3.44 12.10 -1.51
C ASN A 410 -4.69 12.54 -0.75
N GLY A 411 -4.62 12.63 0.58
CA GLY A 411 -5.76 13.03 1.42
C GLY A 411 -6.37 14.37 1.02
N PHE A 412 -5.55 15.37 0.67
CA PHE A 412 -6.07 16.64 0.17
C PHE A 412 -6.88 16.51 -1.14
N LEU A 413 -6.44 15.69 -2.10
CA LEU A 413 -7.16 15.46 -3.35
C LEU A 413 -8.48 14.72 -3.10
N ILE A 414 -8.49 13.76 -2.16
CA ILE A 414 -9.70 13.06 -1.69
C ILE A 414 -10.71 14.06 -1.09
N ARG A 415 -10.22 15.10 -0.43
CA ARG A 415 -11.00 16.20 0.18
C ARG A 415 -11.38 17.33 -0.77
N ASN A 416 -11.09 17.20 -2.06
CA ASN A 416 -11.36 18.20 -3.11
C ASN A 416 -10.64 19.56 -2.91
N TYR A 417 -9.42 19.54 -2.35
CA TYR A 417 -8.53 20.69 -2.47
C TYR A 417 -8.08 20.87 -3.93
N THR A 418 -7.80 22.11 -4.32
CA THR A 418 -7.34 22.37 -5.69
C THR A 418 -5.91 21.87 -5.88
N GLN A 419 -5.54 21.58 -7.12
CA GLN A 419 -4.17 21.16 -7.49
C GLN A 419 -3.08 22.21 -7.20
N ASN A 420 -3.48 23.46 -6.95
CA ASN A 420 -2.56 24.51 -6.51
C ASN A 420 -2.34 24.48 -4.98
N GLU A 421 -3.25 23.84 -4.24
CA GLU A 421 -3.20 23.70 -2.78
C GLU A 421 -2.69 22.32 -2.36
N SER A 422 -2.82 21.32 -3.23
CA SER A 422 -2.33 19.95 -3.02
C SER A 422 -1.58 19.45 -4.25
N GLN A 423 -0.42 18.86 -4.00
CA GLN A 423 0.41 18.26 -5.04
C GLN A 423 0.77 16.84 -4.63
N LEU A 424 0.70 15.93 -5.61
CA LEU A 424 1.32 14.63 -5.47
C LEU A 424 2.84 14.82 -5.59
N SER A 425 3.58 14.33 -4.59
CA SER A 425 5.04 14.48 -4.55
C SER A 425 5.69 13.16 -4.19
N PHE A 426 6.70 12.77 -4.95
CA PHE A 426 7.39 11.50 -4.77
C PHE A 426 8.89 11.66 -4.98
N LYS A 427 9.65 10.80 -4.29
CA LYS A 427 11.01 10.47 -4.73
C LYS A 427 10.90 9.23 -5.61
N PHE A 428 11.54 9.25 -6.77
CA PHE A 428 11.44 8.17 -7.75
C PHE A 428 11.81 6.81 -7.15
N LYS A 429 12.90 6.77 -6.39
CA LYS A 429 13.36 5.55 -5.72
C LYS A 429 12.32 4.98 -4.77
N GLU A 430 11.74 5.84 -3.92
CA GLU A 430 10.78 5.40 -2.90
C GLU A 430 9.48 4.90 -3.54
N LEU A 431 8.96 5.63 -4.55
CA LEU A 431 7.77 5.19 -5.29
C LEU A 431 8.02 3.87 -6.01
N PHE A 432 9.15 3.71 -6.71
CA PHE A 432 9.47 2.46 -7.39
C PHE A 432 9.58 1.29 -6.39
N GLN A 433 10.20 1.49 -5.23
CA GLN A 433 10.31 0.47 -4.19
C GLN A 433 8.94 0.06 -3.67
N ASP A 434 8.02 1.00 -3.43
CA ASP A 434 6.64 0.68 -3.04
C ASP A 434 5.93 -0.16 -4.12
N LEU A 435 6.08 0.22 -5.40
CA LEU A 435 5.51 -0.53 -6.52
C LEU A 435 6.12 -1.93 -6.66
N GLU A 436 7.42 -2.09 -6.43
CA GLU A 436 8.10 -3.40 -6.44
C GLU A 436 7.58 -4.31 -5.32
N LYS A 437 7.39 -3.77 -4.12
CA LYS A 437 6.85 -4.49 -2.97
C LYS A 437 5.42 -4.95 -3.20
N ILE A 438 4.57 -4.11 -3.80
CA ILE A 438 3.16 -4.42 -4.08
C ILE A 438 3.04 -5.35 -5.29
N PHE A 439 3.63 -4.98 -6.42
CA PHE A 439 3.35 -5.57 -7.73
C PHE A 439 4.43 -6.54 -8.24
N ASN A 440 5.52 -6.74 -7.49
CA ASN A 440 6.66 -7.58 -7.88
C ASN A 440 7.16 -7.25 -9.29
N VAL A 441 7.41 -5.96 -9.53
CA VAL A 441 7.89 -5.42 -10.80
C VAL A 441 9.40 -5.13 -10.75
N GLY A 442 10.04 -5.11 -11.90
CA GLY A 442 11.44 -4.67 -12.05
C GLY A 442 11.55 -3.50 -13.02
N LEU A 443 12.69 -2.83 -12.99
CA LEU A 443 13.04 -1.71 -13.87
C LEU A 443 14.33 -2.00 -14.64
N SER A 444 14.27 -1.77 -15.94
CA SER A 444 15.41 -1.74 -16.85
C SER A 444 15.63 -0.32 -17.37
N ILE A 445 16.89 0.00 -17.66
CA ILE A 445 17.24 1.20 -18.43
C ILE A 445 18.06 0.76 -19.63
N ASP A 446 17.56 1.06 -20.82
CA ASP A 446 18.11 0.63 -22.10
C ASP A 446 17.98 1.73 -23.14
N ASN A 447 19.07 2.14 -23.79
CA ASN A 447 19.08 3.20 -24.81
C ASN A 447 18.35 4.48 -24.36
N ASP A 448 18.59 4.90 -23.12
CA ASP A 448 17.95 6.04 -22.46
C ASP A 448 16.44 5.91 -22.26
N PHE A 449 15.87 4.71 -22.39
CA PHE A 449 14.49 4.40 -22.02
C PHE A 449 14.46 3.65 -20.68
N VAL A 450 13.59 4.12 -19.79
CA VAL A 450 13.21 3.41 -18.57
C VAL A 450 12.02 2.52 -18.90
N GLU A 451 12.10 1.25 -18.54
CA GLU A 451 10.98 0.32 -18.72
C GLU A 451 10.71 -0.45 -17.42
N ILE A 452 9.45 -0.42 -16.98
CA ILE A 452 8.95 -1.21 -15.84
C ILE A 452 8.11 -2.38 -16.34
N ARG A 453 8.45 -3.59 -15.91
CA ARG A 453 7.82 -4.85 -16.34
C ARG A 453 7.70 -5.83 -15.18
N ASP A 454 7.04 -6.98 -15.39
CA ASP A 454 7.01 -8.06 -14.39
C ASP A 454 8.45 -8.49 -14.05
N LYS A 455 8.75 -8.71 -12.77
CA LYS A 455 10.12 -9.04 -12.34
C LYS A 455 10.63 -10.36 -12.94
N ARG A 456 9.73 -11.29 -13.33
CA ARG A 456 10.08 -12.53 -14.04
C ARG A 456 10.66 -12.27 -15.44
N ASP A 457 10.28 -11.18 -16.10
CA ASP A 457 10.77 -10.83 -17.45
C ASP A 457 12.27 -10.50 -17.48
N PHE A 458 12.89 -10.31 -16.30
CA PHE A 458 14.32 -10.13 -16.12
C PHE A 458 15.12 -11.45 -16.01
N PHE A 459 14.43 -12.58 -16.19
CA PHE A 459 14.93 -13.95 -16.13
C PHE A 459 14.40 -14.73 -17.33
N GLN A 460 14.94 -14.43 -18.51
CA GLN A 460 14.42 -14.94 -19.77
C GLN A 460 15.01 -16.29 -20.12
N ASN A 461 14.17 -17.12 -20.74
CA ASN A 461 14.58 -18.41 -21.28
C ASN A 461 15.30 -18.19 -22.62
N GLY A 462 16.31 -19.03 -22.89
CA GLY A 462 17.15 -18.94 -24.07
C GLY A 462 18.61 -18.72 -23.67
N VAL A 463 19.51 -19.48 -24.28
CA VAL A 463 20.95 -19.40 -23.98
C VAL A 463 21.58 -18.34 -24.88
N ILE A 464 22.31 -17.39 -24.28
CA ILE A 464 23.01 -16.34 -25.01
C ILE A 464 24.52 -16.57 -25.11
N LEU A 465 25.10 -17.25 -24.13
CA LEU A 465 26.53 -17.54 -24.09
C LEU A 465 26.75 -18.94 -23.54
N THR A 466 27.68 -19.68 -24.14
CA THR A 466 28.11 -21.00 -23.63
C THR A 466 29.57 -20.94 -23.24
N ILE A 467 29.87 -21.46 -22.05
CA ILE A 467 31.18 -21.50 -21.42
C ILE A 467 31.44 -22.97 -21.08
N GLY A 468 32.38 -23.59 -21.78
CA GLY A 468 32.62 -25.02 -21.69
C GLY A 468 33.92 -25.47 -22.35
N PRO A 469 34.30 -26.75 -22.16
CA PRO A 469 35.64 -27.27 -22.47
C PRO A 469 35.99 -27.22 -23.97
N ASN A 470 35.00 -27.13 -24.85
CA ASN A 470 35.20 -27.07 -26.30
C ASN A 470 35.05 -25.65 -26.89
N GLU A 471 34.77 -24.64 -26.06
CA GLU A 471 34.40 -23.28 -26.48
C GLU A 471 35.24 -22.24 -25.71
N LEU A 472 34.91 -22.05 -24.44
CA LEU A 472 35.53 -21.11 -23.51
C LEU A 472 35.67 -21.82 -22.16
N GLU A 473 36.87 -22.30 -21.84
CA GLU A 473 37.09 -23.02 -20.60
C GLU A 473 37.09 -22.06 -19.40
N ALA A 474 36.44 -22.46 -18.31
CA ALA A 474 36.43 -21.70 -17.07
C ALA A 474 37.67 -22.05 -16.23
N ASP A 475 38.40 -21.05 -15.75
CA ASP A 475 39.62 -21.21 -14.95
C ASP A 475 39.33 -21.61 -13.49
N SER A 476 38.10 -21.37 -13.04
CA SER A 476 37.60 -21.74 -11.71
C SER A 476 36.12 -22.09 -11.77
N PHE A 477 35.63 -22.87 -10.82
CA PHE A 477 34.19 -23.16 -10.69
C PHE A 477 33.83 -23.36 -9.23
N ILE A 478 32.84 -22.61 -8.75
CA ILE A 478 32.30 -22.69 -7.39
C ILE A 478 30.78 -22.65 -7.48
N LYS A 479 30.12 -23.68 -6.98
CA LYS A 479 28.67 -23.69 -6.74
C LYS A 479 28.43 -23.57 -5.24
N SER A 480 27.66 -22.56 -4.83
CA SER A 480 27.38 -22.28 -3.42
C SER A 480 25.93 -21.85 -3.21
N LEU A 481 25.46 -21.91 -1.97
CA LEU A 481 24.09 -21.50 -1.63
C LEU A 481 23.93 -19.99 -1.85
N ASP A 482 22.82 -19.59 -2.47
CA ASP A 482 22.46 -18.19 -2.63
C ASP A 482 21.49 -17.79 -1.51
N THR A 483 22.05 -17.39 -0.37
CA THR A 483 21.30 -17.10 0.87
C THR A 483 20.29 -15.97 0.71
N ASP A 484 20.40 -15.13 -0.33
CA ASP A 484 19.48 -14.03 -0.58
C ASP A 484 18.04 -14.50 -0.86
N PHE A 485 17.88 -15.74 -1.36
CA PHE A 485 16.58 -16.36 -1.64
C PHE A 485 16.03 -17.21 -0.47
N PHE A 486 16.72 -17.23 0.67
CA PHE A 486 16.32 -17.97 1.86
C PHE A 486 15.86 -16.97 2.92
N TYR A 487 14.56 -16.93 3.20
CA TYR A 487 13.98 -15.98 4.16
C TYR A 487 13.53 -16.72 5.41
N SER A 488 13.96 -16.26 6.59
CA SER A 488 13.44 -16.71 7.89
C SER A 488 12.11 -16.03 8.22
N ASP A 489 12.04 -14.73 7.92
CA ASP A 489 10.97 -13.82 8.30
C ASP A 489 10.43 -13.09 7.07
N ILE A 490 9.12 -12.86 7.05
CA ILE A 490 8.44 -12.15 5.96
C ILE A 490 7.52 -11.10 6.59
N GLU A 491 7.77 -9.83 6.26
CA GLU A 491 6.85 -8.72 6.53
C GLU A 491 6.29 -8.24 5.19
N ILE A 492 4.96 -8.17 5.06
CA ILE A 492 4.32 -7.85 3.78
C ILE A 492 3.05 -7.03 3.99
N GLY A 493 2.70 -6.19 3.01
CA GLY A 493 1.51 -5.33 3.05
C GLY A 493 1.89 -3.87 3.09
N TYR A 494 1.35 -3.13 4.07
CA TYR A 494 1.44 -1.67 4.13
C TYR A 494 1.84 -1.19 5.52
N THR A 495 2.42 0.00 5.60
CA THR A 495 2.67 0.66 6.88
C THR A 495 1.38 0.80 7.68
N LYS A 496 1.44 0.49 8.98
CA LYS A 496 0.28 0.45 9.86
C LYS A 496 -0.53 1.75 9.83
N SER A 497 -1.82 1.62 9.56
CA SER A 497 -2.84 2.64 9.83
C SER A 497 -3.63 2.20 11.06
N ALA A 498 -3.45 2.87 12.20
CA ALA A 498 -4.24 2.62 13.41
C ALA A 498 -5.29 3.72 13.56
N TYR A 499 -6.54 3.33 13.77
CA TYR A 499 -7.65 4.25 13.96
C TYR A 499 -8.20 4.04 15.37
N GLU A 500 -8.08 5.05 16.23
CA GLU A 500 -8.38 4.90 17.68
C GLU A 500 -9.89 4.90 17.99
N GLU A 501 -10.73 5.35 17.07
CA GLU A 501 -12.11 5.78 17.36
C GLU A 501 -13.21 4.98 16.62
N VAL A 502 -12.84 4.15 15.65
CA VAL A 502 -13.76 3.49 14.69
C VAL A 502 -13.25 2.06 14.43
N SER A 503 -14.07 1.15 13.87
CA SER A 503 -13.74 -0.22 13.41
C SER A 503 -12.52 -0.36 12.47
N GLY A 504 -11.55 0.55 12.47
CA GLY A 504 -10.33 0.48 11.68
C GLY A 504 -9.37 -0.67 12.03
N LEU A 505 -9.70 -1.48 13.05
CA LEU A 505 -9.10 -2.81 13.20
C LEU A 505 -9.56 -3.79 12.10
N GLU A 506 -10.64 -3.51 11.37
CA GLU A 506 -11.11 -4.33 10.25
C GLU A 506 -10.39 -4.03 8.93
N GLU A 507 -9.55 -3.00 8.88
CA GLU A 507 -8.81 -2.64 7.68
C GLU A 507 -7.80 -3.72 7.29
N TYR A 508 -8.06 -4.50 6.25
CA TYR A 508 -7.22 -5.62 5.84
C TYR A 508 -5.92 -5.22 5.11
N ASN A 509 -5.81 -4.01 4.55
CA ASN A 509 -4.59 -3.54 3.88
C ASN A 509 -3.57 -2.97 4.87
N ASN A 510 -3.10 -3.80 5.80
CA ASN A 510 -2.05 -3.47 6.78
C ASN A 510 -0.89 -4.45 6.69
N LYS A 511 0.04 -4.37 7.63
CA LYS A 511 1.18 -5.28 7.71
C LYS A 511 0.77 -6.65 8.27
N SER A 512 1.19 -7.70 7.57
CA SER A 512 1.11 -9.10 8.01
C SER A 512 2.50 -9.71 8.16
N TYR A 513 2.62 -10.65 9.08
CA TYR A 513 3.87 -11.27 9.47
C TYR A 513 3.79 -12.78 9.26
N TYR A 514 4.78 -13.33 8.54
CA TYR A 514 4.92 -14.75 8.32
C TYR A 514 6.35 -15.20 8.67
N SER A 515 6.50 -16.50 8.94
CA SER A 515 7.79 -17.14 9.14
C SER A 515 7.91 -18.39 8.26
N THR A 516 9.14 -18.77 7.92
CA THR A 516 9.40 -20.05 7.25
C THR A 516 10.03 -21.04 8.23
N ILE A 517 10.31 -22.26 7.76
CA ILE A 517 11.05 -23.25 8.54
C ILE A 517 12.55 -22.88 8.73
N ILE A 518 13.04 -21.89 7.99
CA ILE A 518 14.46 -21.49 8.01
C ILE A 518 14.71 -20.70 9.29
N SER A 519 15.48 -21.29 10.22
CA SER A 519 15.83 -20.67 11.52
C SER A 519 17.31 -20.31 11.67
N ASN A 520 18.18 -20.85 10.80
CA ASN A 520 19.63 -20.73 10.94
C ASN A 520 20.22 -19.55 10.15
N LEU A 521 19.38 -18.83 9.43
CA LEU A 521 19.71 -17.62 8.69
C LEU A 521 18.78 -16.51 9.19
N ASN A 522 19.30 -15.30 9.35
CA ASN A 522 18.50 -14.13 9.68
C ASN A 522 18.40 -13.27 8.42
N ASN A 523 17.44 -13.60 7.56
CA ASN A 523 17.19 -12.87 6.32
C ASN A 523 15.69 -12.62 6.21
N LYS A 524 15.32 -11.35 6.07
CA LYS A 524 13.94 -10.89 6.09
C LYS A 524 13.51 -10.39 4.72
N LEU A 525 12.38 -10.89 4.23
CA LEU A 525 11.68 -10.24 3.13
C LEU A 525 10.89 -9.06 3.70
N ASP A 526 11.27 -7.84 3.33
CA ASP A 526 10.52 -6.61 3.64
C ASP A 526 9.75 -6.14 2.39
N ALA A 527 8.51 -6.59 2.29
CA ALA A 527 7.55 -6.23 1.26
C ALA A 527 6.46 -5.29 1.80
N VAL A 528 6.83 -4.36 2.69
CA VAL A 528 5.93 -3.37 3.30
C VAL A 528 6.02 -2.03 2.56
N SER A 529 4.96 -1.65 1.86
CA SER A 529 4.86 -0.37 1.14
C SER A 529 4.53 0.80 2.08
N LYS A 530 5.09 1.98 1.80
CA LYS A 530 4.70 3.25 2.45
C LYS A 530 3.48 3.88 1.78
N THR A 531 3.36 3.75 0.46
CA THR A 531 2.15 4.14 -0.25
C THR A 531 1.01 3.24 0.22
N ARG A 532 0.00 3.87 0.81
CA ARG A 532 -1.10 3.22 1.53
C ARG A 532 -2.13 2.66 0.56
N ALA A 533 -2.89 1.65 0.97
CA ALA A 533 -3.96 1.06 0.18
C ALA A 533 -5.24 0.82 0.99
N ASP A 534 -5.32 1.40 2.19
CA ASP A 534 -6.44 1.20 3.11
C ASP A 534 -7.68 2.02 2.76
N GLY A 535 -8.86 1.40 2.93
CA GLY A 535 -10.16 1.99 2.65
C GLY A 535 -10.62 2.97 3.72
N PHE A 536 -10.37 2.68 4.99
CA PHE A 536 -10.77 3.58 6.08
C PHE A 536 -10.06 4.93 6.02
N GLY A 537 -8.77 4.99 5.64
CA GLY A 537 -8.04 6.25 5.52
C GLY A 537 -8.59 7.12 4.40
N ILE A 538 -8.94 6.50 3.28
CA ILE A 538 -9.64 7.19 2.19
C ILE A 538 -11.00 7.68 2.68
N GLU A 539 -11.80 6.86 3.36
CA GLU A 539 -13.13 7.24 3.85
C GLU A 539 -13.08 8.38 4.87
N PHE A 540 -12.16 8.36 5.84
CA PHE A 540 -12.04 9.41 6.85
C PHE A 540 -11.56 10.73 6.25
N ALA A 541 -10.60 10.71 5.33
CA ALA A 541 -10.25 11.89 4.55
C ALA A 541 -11.48 12.39 3.78
N ARG A 542 -12.19 11.50 3.08
CA ARG A 542 -13.34 11.82 2.25
C ARG A 542 -14.50 12.45 3.03
N ARG A 543 -14.74 12.07 4.28
CA ARG A 543 -15.80 12.65 5.11
C ARG A 543 -15.58 14.11 5.46
N LYS A 544 -14.31 14.54 5.53
CA LYS A 544 -13.91 15.92 5.85
C LYS A 544 -13.72 16.77 4.60
N GLN A 545 -14.73 16.80 3.71
CA GLN A 545 -14.66 17.57 2.45
C GLN A 545 -14.38 19.05 2.71
N LYS A 546 -13.53 19.68 1.90
CA LYS A 546 -13.20 21.12 2.02
C LYS A 546 -14.43 22.03 2.05
N ASN A 547 -15.45 21.68 1.27
CA ASN A 547 -16.68 22.47 1.16
C ASN A 547 -17.65 22.28 2.34
N ALA A 548 -17.43 21.27 3.19
CA ALA A 548 -18.26 20.91 4.33
C ALA A 548 -17.59 21.20 5.69
N ASP A 549 -16.26 21.20 5.76
CA ASP A 549 -15.47 21.52 6.95
C ASP A 549 -14.35 22.53 6.60
N THR A 550 -14.57 23.81 6.91
CA THR A 550 -13.60 24.85 6.59
C THR A 550 -12.52 24.94 7.67
N THR A 551 -11.30 24.49 7.34
CA THR A 551 -9.98 24.71 7.98
C THR A 551 -9.37 23.62 8.88
N GLU A 552 -10.02 22.49 9.12
CA GLU A 552 -9.37 21.39 9.88
C GLU A 552 -8.30 20.67 9.04
N ASP A 553 -7.08 20.59 9.58
CA ASP A 553 -6.00 19.75 9.08
C ASP A 553 -6.31 18.29 9.43
N THR A 554 -6.04 17.35 8.52
CA THR A 554 -6.16 15.91 8.83
C THR A 554 -4.80 15.25 8.78
N GLU A 555 -4.58 14.26 9.64
CA GLU A 555 -3.32 13.51 9.64
C GLU A 555 -3.07 12.77 8.32
N TYR A 556 -4.12 12.53 7.52
CA TYR A 556 -4.09 11.81 6.24
C TYR A 556 -3.78 12.71 5.02
N ASP A 557 -3.75 14.04 5.19
CA ASP A 557 -3.73 14.98 4.06
C ASP A 557 -2.53 14.79 3.13
N LYS A 558 -1.38 14.39 3.70
CA LYS A 558 -0.11 14.20 2.98
C LYS A 558 0.17 12.76 2.60
N ASP A 559 -0.66 11.83 3.05
CA ASP A 559 -0.48 10.42 2.73
C ASP A 559 -0.92 10.15 1.30
N ASN A 560 -0.14 9.32 0.59
CA ASN A 560 -0.48 8.84 -0.74
C ASN A 560 -1.20 7.50 -0.65
N PHE A 561 -2.35 7.42 -1.31
CA PHE A 561 -3.22 6.26 -1.36
C PHE A 561 -3.30 5.72 -2.77
N LEU A 562 -3.05 4.43 -2.92
CA LEU A 562 -3.38 3.63 -4.09
C LEU A 562 -4.87 3.34 -4.12
N LEU A 563 -5.48 3.46 -5.30
CA LEU A 563 -6.85 3.06 -5.53
C LEU A 563 -6.94 2.30 -6.86
N ASN A 564 -7.44 1.06 -6.80
CA ASN A 564 -7.85 0.33 -7.99
C ASN A 564 -9.19 0.91 -8.49
N VAL A 565 -9.26 1.26 -9.76
CA VAL A 565 -10.43 1.87 -10.38
C VAL A 565 -11.00 1.02 -11.50
N ILE A 566 -12.21 1.34 -11.93
CA ILE A 566 -12.83 0.80 -13.13
C ILE A 566 -13.55 1.94 -13.85
N TYR A 567 -13.46 1.98 -15.18
CA TYR A 567 -14.18 2.98 -15.97
C TYR A 567 -15.68 2.66 -15.98
N ASP A 568 -16.51 3.64 -15.66
CA ASP A 568 -17.96 3.51 -15.68
C ASP A 568 -18.51 4.26 -16.91
N ASP A 569 -18.87 3.50 -17.95
CA ASP A 569 -19.36 4.03 -19.22
C ASP A 569 -20.65 4.87 -19.05
N GLU A 570 -21.48 4.55 -18.07
CA GLU A 570 -22.73 5.27 -17.83
C GLU A 570 -22.48 6.64 -17.19
N LEU A 571 -21.47 6.73 -16.34
CA LEU A 571 -21.06 7.98 -15.68
C LEU A 571 -20.03 8.77 -16.49
N GLY A 572 -19.38 8.16 -17.49
CA GLY A 572 -18.32 8.77 -18.30
C GLY A 572 -17.04 9.08 -17.51
N GLN A 573 -16.84 8.42 -16.37
CA GLN A 573 -15.73 8.67 -15.43
C GLN A 573 -15.31 7.37 -14.74
N TYR A 574 -14.18 7.40 -14.02
CA TYR A 574 -13.74 6.25 -13.23
C TYR A 574 -14.54 6.16 -11.92
N LYS A 575 -14.63 4.96 -11.36
CA LYS A 575 -15.08 4.71 -9.98
C LYS A 575 -14.13 3.75 -9.28
N GLN A 576 -14.14 3.73 -7.95
CA GLN A 576 -13.41 2.70 -7.21
C GLN A 576 -13.89 1.30 -7.63
N LYS A 577 -12.94 0.39 -7.81
CA LYS A 577 -13.23 -1.03 -7.99
C LYS A 577 -13.44 -1.67 -6.63
N THR A 578 -14.53 -2.42 -6.47
CA THR A 578 -14.88 -3.08 -5.22
C THR A 578 -14.73 -4.59 -5.34
N ASN A 579 -15.75 -5.28 -5.83
CA ASN A 579 -15.83 -6.74 -5.86
C ASN A 579 -15.87 -7.34 -7.28
N GLU A 580 -15.66 -6.55 -8.32
CA GLU A 580 -15.85 -6.97 -9.71
C GLU A 580 -14.97 -8.17 -10.12
N ASP A 581 -13.81 -8.36 -9.49
CA ASP A 581 -12.90 -9.48 -9.77
C ASP A 581 -13.15 -10.73 -8.90
N PHE A 582 -14.14 -10.66 -7.99
CA PHE A 582 -14.35 -11.66 -6.93
C PHE A 582 -15.77 -12.22 -6.94
N VAL A 583 -15.86 -13.54 -6.77
CA VAL A 583 -17.13 -14.27 -6.67
C VAL A 583 -17.68 -14.22 -5.25
N LEU A 584 -16.79 -14.31 -4.25
CA LEU A 584 -17.13 -14.28 -2.84
C LEU A 584 -16.07 -13.50 -2.06
N ILE A 585 -16.55 -12.70 -1.13
CA ILE A 585 -15.76 -11.99 -0.14
C ILE A 585 -16.39 -12.28 1.22
N SER A 586 -15.61 -12.59 2.24
CA SER A 586 -16.11 -12.95 3.58
C SER A 586 -15.12 -12.53 4.66
N GLY A 587 -15.59 -12.35 5.89
CA GLY A 587 -14.75 -11.98 7.04
C GLY A 587 -14.45 -10.49 7.18
N ILE A 588 -15.23 -9.64 6.49
CA ILE A 588 -15.18 -8.16 6.57
C ILE A 588 -16.60 -7.59 6.58
N ASP A 589 -17.46 -8.14 7.44
CA ASP A 589 -18.90 -7.88 7.39
C ASP A 589 -19.26 -6.41 7.73
N GLU A 590 -18.38 -5.67 8.41
CA GLU A 590 -18.58 -4.24 8.68
C GLU A 590 -18.13 -3.33 7.50
N ILE A 591 -17.43 -3.87 6.49
CA ILE A 591 -16.95 -3.11 5.32
C ILE A 591 -17.90 -3.28 4.14
N THR A 592 -18.74 -2.27 3.91
CA THR A 592 -19.77 -2.32 2.84
C THR A 592 -19.27 -1.98 1.43
N THR A 593 -18.11 -1.34 1.32
CA THR A 593 -17.49 -0.97 0.04
C THR A 593 -15.99 -1.29 0.06
N PRO A 594 -15.61 -2.58 0.06
CA PRO A 594 -14.21 -2.96 0.07
C PRO A 594 -13.50 -2.44 -1.18
N ILE A 595 -12.22 -2.12 -1.06
CA ILE A 595 -11.37 -1.65 -2.17
C ILE A 595 -10.03 -2.38 -2.16
N ASN A 596 -9.28 -2.31 -3.25
CA ASN A 596 -7.90 -2.82 -3.31
C ASN A 596 -7.74 -4.31 -2.94
N LEU A 597 -8.80 -5.12 -3.09
CA LEU A 597 -8.81 -6.55 -2.74
C LEU A 597 -7.79 -7.40 -3.51
N SER A 598 -7.28 -6.91 -4.65
CA SER A 598 -6.26 -7.60 -5.46
C SER A 598 -4.81 -7.35 -4.99
N ILE A 599 -4.62 -6.48 -4.00
CA ILE A 599 -3.30 -6.10 -3.45
C ILE A 599 -3.26 -6.21 -1.92
N THR A 600 -4.08 -7.09 -1.33
CA THR A 600 -4.01 -7.41 0.10
C THR A 600 -2.69 -8.13 0.45
N PRO A 601 -2.29 -8.18 1.73
CA PRO A 601 -1.04 -8.80 2.14
C PRO A 601 -0.86 -10.25 1.65
N ALA A 602 -1.89 -11.10 1.74
CA ALA A 602 -1.81 -12.47 1.23
C ALA A 602 -1.73 -12.52 -0.31
N GLN A 603 -2.46 -11.67 -1.03
CA GLN A 603 -2.34 -11.56 -2.50
C GLN A 603 -0.92 -11.15 -2.91
N ASN A 604 -0.33 -10.20 -2.20
CA ASN A 604 1.05 -9.78 -2.40
C ASN A 604 2.02 -10.95 -2.11
N LEU A 605 1.79 -11.74 -1.06
CA LEU A 605 2.63 -12.89 -0.75
C LEU A 605 2.61 -13.95 -1.85
N PHE A 606 1.43 -14.25 -2.42
CA PHE A 606 1.32 -15.12 -3.59
C PHE A 606 2.08 -14.55 -4.80
N ARG A 607 2.04 -13.23 -5.00
CA ARG A 607 2.78 -12.55 -6.08
C ARG A 607 4.30 -12.70 -5.92
N TRP A 608 4.79 -12.68 -4.68
CA TRP A 608 6.19 -12.97 -4.33
C TRP A 608 6.52 -14.47 -4.30
N GLY A 609 5.52 -15.34 -4.44
CA GLY A 609 5.60 -16.78 -4.21
C GLY A 609 6.70 -17.50 -5.00
N TRP A 610 6.94 -17.10 -6.26
CA TRP A 610 7.97 -17.70 -7.11
C TRP A 610 9.40 -17.43 -6.63
N MET A 611 9.65 -16.32 -5.92
CA MET A 611 10.94 -16.03 -5.29
C MET A 611 11.05 -16.75 -3.94
N LEU A 612 10.00 -16.67 -3.12
CA LEU A 612 9.93 -17.29 -1.80
C LEU A 612 10.11 -18.81 -1.88
N SER A 613 9.50 -19.45 -2.88
CA SER A 613 9.53 -20.90 -3.05
C SER A 613 10.93 -21.42 -3.40
N ALA A 614 11.86 -20.59 -3.89
CA ALA A 614 13.21 -21.00 -4.28
C ALA A 614 14.01 -21.55 -3.09
N GLY A 615 14.03 -20.84 -1.96
CA GLY A 615 14.71 -21.29 -0.74
C GLY A 615 13.99 -22.42 0.00
N LEU A 616 12.76 -22.75 -0.40
CA LEU A 616 11.88 -23.67 0.33
C LEU A 616 11.67 -25.03 -0.38
N GLN A 617 12.32 -25.27 -1.53
CA GLN A 617 12.14 -26.49 -2.32
C GLN A 617 12.50 -27.79 -1.57
N LYS A 618 13.34 -27.74 -0.52
CA LYS A 618 13.66 -28.90 0.32
C LYS A 618 12.66 -29.14 1.45
N TYR A 619 11.71 -28.24 1.63
CA TYR A 619 10.80 -28.19 2.77
C TYR A 619 9.33 -28.14 2.34
N LEU A 620 8.96 -28.76 1.22
CA LEU A 620 7.61 -28.68 0.65
C LEU A 620 6.47 -29.07 1.61
N ASN A 621 6.76 -29.87 2.64
CA ASN A 621 5.80 -30.28 3.67
C ASN A 621 5.72 -29.30 4.86
N ASN A 622 6.52 -28.24 4.86
CA ASN A 622 6.57 -27.21 5.88
C ASN A 622 5.98 -25.93 5.29
N PRO A 623 4.77 -25.50 5.72
CA PRO A 623 4.17 -24.31 5.16
C PRO A 623 4.94 -23.04 5.58
N ILE A 624 4.69 -21.96 4.84
CA ILE A 624 4.94 -20.61 5.35
C ILE A 624 3.91 -20.36 6.42
N LYS A 625 4.36 -20.11 7.65
CA LYS A 625 3.50 -19.95 8.81
C LYS A 625 3.00 -18.53 8.92
N PHE A 626 1.71 -18.35 9.07
CA PHE A 626 1.14 -17.08 9.48
C PHE A 626 1.44 -16.87 10.97
N ASN A 627 2.03 -15.73 11.33
CA ASN A 627 2.34 -15.41 12.71
C ASN A 627 1.27 -14.49 13.31
N SER A 628 1.02 -13.36 12.65
CA SER A 628 0.10 -12.31 13.11
C SER A 628 -0.15 -11.27 12.00
N SER A 629 -1.10 -10.38 12.24
CA SER A 629 -1.29 -9.15 11.49
C SER A 629 -1.42 -7.98 12.47
N ASP A 630 -1.12 -6.75 12.02
CA ASP A 630 -1.27 -5.55 12.84
C ASP A 630 -2.75 -5.20 13.15
N VAL A 631 -3.68 -5.90 12.49
CA VAL A 631 -5.14 -5.69 12.47
C VAL A 631 -5.88 -7.04 12.30
N ILE A 632 -7.21 -7.03 12.27
CA ILE A 632 -8.04 -8.21 12.00
C ILE A 632 -7.74 -8.70 10.57
N SER A 633 -7.56 -10.02 10.45
CA SER A 633 -7.12 -10.69 9.21
C SER A 633 -8.09 -11.81 8.80
N ASP A 634 -9.37 -11.64 9.10
CA ASP A 634 -10.41 -12.63 8.81
C ASP A 634 -10.87 -12.61 7.34
N LEU A 635 -10.41 -11.62 6.57
CA LEU A 635 -10.70 -11.52 5.15
C LEU A 635 -10.33 -12.81 4.41
N SER A 636 -11.29 -13.28 3.61
CA SER A 636 -11.08 -14.28 2.58
C SER A 636 -11.76 -13.86 1.28
N THR A 637 -11.13 -14.20 0.16
CA THR A 637 -11.61 -13.87 -1.17
C THR A 637 -11.60 -15.10 -2.07
N VAL A 638 -12.60 -15.23 -2.94
CA VAL A 638 -12.64 -16.20 -4.04
C VAL A 638 -12.62 -15.41 -5.33
N GLY A 639 -11.51 -15.46 -6.06
CA GLY A 639 -11.39 -14.78 -7.35
C GLY A 639 -12.31 -15.40 -8.41
N THR A 640 -12.59 -14.66 -9.49
CA THR A 640 -13.30 -15.18 -10.67
C THR A 640 -12.61 -16.37 -11.34
N ASN A 641 -11.32 -16.57 -11.08
CA ASN A 641 -10.56 -17.76 -11.46
C ASN A 641 -10.79 -18.99 -10.55
N GLY A 642 -11.61 -18.86 -9.51
CA GLY A 642 -11.90 -19.90 -8.51
C GLY A 642 -10.82 -20.10 -7.45
N LYS A 643 -9.73 -19.30 -7.45
CA LYS A 643 -8.70 -19.36 -6.41
C LYS A 643 -9.21 -18.68 -5.14
N THR A 644 -9.15 -19.40 -4.03
CA THR A 644 -9.43 -18.85 -2.70
C THR A 644 -8.14 -18.36 -2.05
N VAL A 645 -8.18 -17.18 -1.43
CA VAL A 645 -7.08 -16.59 -0.66
C VAL A 645 -7.62 -16.21 0.72
N TYR A 646 -6.91 -16.61 1.77
CA TYR A 646 -7.20 -16.29 3.17
C TYR A 646 -6.02 -15.48 3.73
N GLU A 647 -6.29 -14.45 4.53
CA GLU A 647 -5.23 -13.59 5.08
C GLU A 647 -4.51 -14.20 6.30
N ASN A 648 -5.18 -15.06 7.08
CA ASN A 648 -4.73 -15.55 8.40
C ASN A 648 -4.40 -17.05 8.47
N VAL A 649 -3.97 -17.66 7.36
CA VAL A 649 -3.65 -19.10 7.31
C VAL A 649 -2.20 -19.37 6.92
N ASP A 650 -1.71 -20.53 7.36
CA ASP A 650 -0.47 -21.11 6.86
C ASP A 650 -0.62 -21.44 5.36
N ILE A 651 0.40 -21.08 4.57
CA ILE A 651 0.37 -21.26 3.12
C ILE A 651 1.29 -22.41 2.73
N SER A 652 0.72 -23.42 2.07
CA SER A 652 1.51 -24.52 1.51
C SER A 652 2.42 -24.01 0.41
N ILE A 653 3.68 -24.47 0.40
CA ILE A 653 4.63 -24.10 -0.67
C ILE A 653 4.13 -24.57 -2.04
N SER A 654 3.33 -25.64 -2.11
CA SER A 654 2.74 -26.13 -3.36
C SER A 654 1.65 -25.22 -3.94
N GLU A 655 1.12 -24.26 -3.17
CA GLU A 655 0.16 -23.26 -3.65
C GLU A 655 0.84 -22.02 -4.24
N LEU A 656 2.13 -21.85 -3.99
CA LEU A 656 2.94 -20.79 -4.58
C LEU A 656 3.37 -21.17 -6.00
N ASP A 657 3.63 -20.15 -6.80
CA ASP A 657 4.23 -20.36 -8.11
C ASP A 657 5.59 -21.07 -7.99
N SER A 658 5.85 -21.96 -8.96
CA SER A 658 7.12 -22.69 -9.03
C SER A 658 8.29 -21.71 -9.15
N PRO A 659 9.39 -21.93 -8.42
CA PRO A 659 10.53 -21.06 -8.53
C PRO A 659 11.25 -21.28 -9.85
N ILE A 660 11.78 -20.20 -10.40
CA ILE A 660 12.64 -20.25 -11.59
C ILE A 660 14.13 -20.43 -11.23
N PHE A 661 14.46 -20.33 -9.94
CA PHE A 661 15.82 -20.53 -9.40
C PHE A 661 15.92 -21.83 -8.59
N THR A 662 17.13 -22.38 -8.47
CA THR A 662 17.41 -23.53 -7.58
C THR A 662 17.72 -23.12 -6.14
N GLY A 663 18.04 -21.84 -5.90
CA GLY A 663 18.58 -21.34 -4.63
C GLY A 663 20.12 -21.46 -4.51
N PHE A 664 20.81 -21.79 -5.61
CA PHE A 664 22.27 -21.75 -5.68
C PHE A 664 22.75 -20.60 -6.56
N LYS A 665 24.01 -20.23 -6.37
CA LYS A 665 24.76 -19.38 -7.27
C LYS A 665 26.01 -20.10 -7.78
N ILE A 666 26.39 -19.77 -9.00
CA ILE A 666 27.56 -20.32 -9.69
C ILE A 666 28.55 -19.17 -9.90
N GLN A 667 29.80 -19.39 -9.49
CA GLN A 667 30.88 -18.43 -9.64
C GLN A 667 32.04 -19.08 -10.40
N PHE A 668 32.60 -18.36 -11.37
CA PHE A 668 33.73 -18.83 -12.18
C PHE A 668 34.48 -17.64 -12.79
N SER A 669 35.67 -17.91 -13.33
CA SER A 669 36.39 -16.95 -14.18
C SER A 669 36.48 -17.50 -15.60
N ALA A 670 36.12 -16.68 -16.59
CA ALA A 670 36.26 -17.00 -18.00
C ALA A 670 36.45 -15.71 -18.82
N PRO A 671 37.22 -15.72 -19.92
CA PRO A 671 37.42 -14.52 -20.73
C PRO A 671 36.13 -14.08 -21.44
N LEU A 672 35.84 -12.78 -21.45
CA LEU A 672 34.70 -12.24 -22.21
C LEU A 672 35.21 -11.54 -23.47
N SER A 673 34.86 -12.07 -24.64
CA SER A 673 35.23 -11.41 -25.90
C SER A 673 34.48 -10.09 -26.06
N LEU A 674 35.03 -9.17 -26.85
CA LEU A 674 34.38 -7.89 -27.15
C LEU A 674 33.02 -8.08 -27.84
N SER A 675 32.92 -9.08 -28.72
CA SER A 675 31.67 -9.43 -29.41
C SER A 675 30.61 -9.89 -28.42
N ASP A 676 30.98 -10.76 -27.47
CA ASP A 676 30.07 -11.26 -26.46
C ASP A 676 29.66 -10.15 -25.49
N TYR A 677 30.59 -9.27 -25.11
CA TYR A 677 30.30 -8.10 -24.28
C TYR A 677 29.29 -7.17 -24.96
N ASN A 678 29.45 -6.87 -26.24
CA ASN A 678 28.52 -6.03 -26.99
C ASN A 678 27.16 -6.72 -27.18
N MET A 679 27.14 -8.05 -27.34
CA MET A 679 25.91 -8.84 -27.38
C MET A 679 25.16 -8.81 -26.04
N LEU A 680 25.88 -8.92 -24.91
CA LEU A 680 25.33 -8.88 -23.55
C LEU A 680 24.89 -7.49 -23.11
N LYS A 681 25.35 -6.41 -23.77
CA LYS A 681 24.82 -5.06 -23.53
C LYS A 681 23.43 -4.85 -24.12
N ASN A 682 22.99 -5.68 -25.06
CA ASN A 682 21.70 -5.52 -25.72
C ASN A 682 20.54 -5.93 -24.79
N SER A 683 19.48 -5.10 -24.75
CA SER A 683 18.29 -5.26 -23.89
C SER A 683 17.64 -6.65 -24.00
N ASP A 684 17.60 -7.21 -25.20
CA ASP A 684 16.92 -8.50 -25.48
C ASP A 684 17.79 -9.71 -25.11
N ASN A 685 19.06 -9.48 -24.76
CA ASN A 685 20.06 -10.53 -24.56
C ASN A 685 20.57 -10.58 -23.14
N LYS A 686 20.67 -9.44 -22.45
CA LYS A 686 21.28 -9.37 -21.12
C LYS A 686 20.56 -10.22 -20.06
N TYR A 687 19.26 -10.48 -20.26
CA TYR A 687 18.43 -11.26 -19.34
C TYR A 687 18.33 -12.76 -19.68
N LYS A 688 19.05 -13.23 -20.70
CA LYS A 688 19.07 -14.64 -21.12
C LYS A 688 20.08 -15.46 -20.31
N LEU A 689 19.98 -16.78 -20.45
CA LEU A 689 20.79 -17.75 -19.72
C LEU A 689 22.24 -17.80 -20.24
N ILE A 690 23.17 -17.91 -19.31
CA ILE A 690 24.54 -18.36 -19.54
C ILE A 690 24.58 -19.85 -19.25
N LYS A 691 25.04 -20.64 -20.22
CA LYS A 691 25.25 -22.09 -20.10
C LYS A 691 26.72 -22.31 -19.71
N VAL A 692 26.97 -22.91 -18.56
CA VAL A 692 28.32 -23.10 -18.01
C VAL A 692 28.58 -24.57 -17.70
N TRP A 693 29.73 -25.09 -18.12
CA TRP A 693 30.17 -26.45 -17.79
C TRP A 693 30.53 -26.55 -16.31
N ASN A 694 29.90 -27.49 -15.62
CA ASN A 694 30.22 -27.86 -14.26
C ASN A 694 31.22 -29.03 -14.29
N PRO A 695 32.50 -28.79 -13.94
CA PRO A 695 33.53 -29.83 -13.94
C PRO A 695 33.40 -30.82 -12.79
N ILE A 696 32.56 -30.54 -11.78
CA ILE A 696 32.35 -31.42 -10.62
C ILE A 696 31.41 -32.57 -11.00
N ASP A 697 30.29 -32.23 -11.64
CA ASP A 697 29.23 -33.18 -12.00
C ASP A 697 29.32 -33.64 -13.47
N GLU A 698 30.25 -33.08 -14.24
CA GLU A 698 30.44 -33.33 -15.69
C GLU A 698 29.16 -33.09 -16.52
N GLU A 699 28.45 -32.00 -16.19
CA GLU A 699 27.24 -31.57 -16.88
C GLU A 699 27.21 -30.05 -17.10
N TYR A 700 26.22 -29.56 -17.86
CA TYR A 700 26.01 -28.12 -17.99
C TYR A 700 25.00 -27.63 -16.96
N ASN A 701 25.35 -26.57 -16.25
CA ASN A 701 24.40 -25.77 -15.49
C ASN A 701 24.04 -24.50 -16.25
N PHE A 702 22.92 -23.90 -15.87
CA PHE A 702 22.37 -22.72 -16.51
C PHE A 702 22.14 -21.66 -15.43
N GLY A 703 22.38 -20.39 -15.75
CA GLY A 703 22.10 -19.32 -14.83
C GLY A 703 22.00 -17.97 -15.49
N TRP A 704 21.34 -17.03 -14.80
CA TRP A 704 21.26 -15.63 -15.23
C TRP A 704 22.34 -14.82 -14.56
N ILE A 705 22.83 -13.78 -15.25
CA ILE A 705 23.84 -12.87 -14.71
C ILE A 705 23.30 -12.23 -13.42
N ARG A 706 24.04 -12.39 -12.32
CA ARG A 706 24.00 -11.55 -11.14
C ARG A 706 25.10 -10.50 -11.24
N GLU A 707 26.31 -10.93 -11.60
CA GLU A 707 27.44 -10.06 -11.84
C GLU A 707 28.36 -10.65 -12.92
N ALA A 708 28.89 -9.78 -13.78
CA ALA A 708 30.00 -10.09 -14.66
C ALA A 708 30.99 -8.91 -14.60
N SER A 709 32.17 -9.15 -14.04
CA SER A 709 33.15 -8.10 -13.70
C SER A 709 34.49 -8.39 -14.36
N VAL A 710 34.93 -7.50 -15.25
CA VAL A 710 36.17 -7.67 -16.03
C VAL A 710 37.40 -7.30 -15.18
N GLU A 711 38.40 -8.16 -15.18
CA GLU A 711 39.69 -7.91 -14.53
C GLU A 711 40.66 -7.16 -15.43
N ALA A 712 41.41 -6.23 -14.84
CA ALA A 712 42.30 -5.32 -15.56
C ALA A 712 43.58 -5.99 -16.09
N VAL A 713 44.05 -7.07 -15.44
CA VAL A 713 45.41 -7.61 -15.65
C VAL A 713 45.46 -8.62 -16.80
N ASP A 714 44.48 -9.52 -16.88
CA ASP A 714 44.42 -10.61 -17.85
C ASP A 714 43.19 -10.54 -18.77
N LYS A 715 42.29 -9.58 -18.54
CA LYS A 715 40.99 -9.45 -19.22
C LYS A 715 40.09 -10.69 -19.04
N SER A 716 40.36 -11.52 -18.03
CA SER A 716 39.39 -12.51 -17.56
C SER A 716 38.18 -11.80 -16.97
N THR A 717 37.01 -12.44 -17.00
CA THR A 717 35.80 -11.91 -16.38
C THR A 717 35.42 -12.83 -15.24
N ASN A 718 35.23 -12.26 -14.06
CA ASN A 718 34.65 -12.93 -12.92
C ASN A 718 33.14 -12.91 -13.08
N TRP A 719 32.54 -14.10 -13.08
CA TRP A 719 31.11 -14.28 -13.25
C TRP A 719 30.48 -14.74 -11.94
N GLU A 720 29.31 -14.20 -11.64
CA GLU A 720 28.37 -14.73 -10.66
C GLU A 720 27.00 -14.88 -11.35
N LEU A 721 26.50 -16.11 -11.38
CA LEU A 721 25.20 -16.45 -11.94
C LEU A 721 24.25 -16.88 -10.84
N ILE A 722 22.98 -16.47 -10.94
CA ILE A 722 21.88 -17.10 -10.20
C ILE A 722 21.54 -18.38 -10.95
N GLU A 723 21.67 -19.54 -10.30
CA GLU A 723 21.41 -20.82 -10.93
C GLU A 723 19.93 -20.98 -11.26
N ALA A 724 19.66 -21.26 -12.53
CA ALA A 724 18.33 -21.52 -13.04
C ALA A 724 17.90 -22.94 -12.66
N LYS A 725 16.65 -23.08 -12.22
CA LYS A 725 16.03 -24.40 -12.09
C LYS A 725 15.89 -24.98 -13.50
N GLU A 726 16.38 -26.20 -13.72
CA GLU A 726 16.38 -26.85 -15.04
C GLU A 726 15.05 -26.60 -15.76
N ILE A 727 15.13 -25.84 -16.84
CA ILE A 727 14.07 -25.78 -17.83
C ILE A 727 14.34 -27.01 -18.68
N ILE A 728 13.68 -28.13 -18.35
CA ILE A 728 13.53 -29.24 -19.30
C ILE A 728 13.19 -28.57 -20.63
N GLU A 729 13.97 -28.84 -21.68
CA GLU A 729 13.73 -28.37 -23.02
C GLU A 729 12.23 -28.47 -23.31
N ILE A 730 11.53 -27.34 -23.28
CA ILE A 730 10.19 -27.25 -23.82
C ILE A 730 10.40 -27.31 -25.33
N ILE A 731 10.55 -28.54 -25.83
CA ILE A 731 10.11 -28.91 -27.15
C ILE A 731 8.63 -28.49 -27.18
N GLN A 732 8.38 -27.43 -27.92
CA GLN A 732 7.08 -26.89 -28.35
C GLN A 732 5.86 -27.64 -27.83
N ARG A 733 5.27 -27.18 -26.72
CA ARG A 733 3.87 -27.42 -26.42
C ARG A 733 3.08 -26.15 -26.66
N TRP A 734 2.82 -25.86 -27.94
CA TRP A 734 1.67 -25.05 -28.32
C TRP A 734 0.44 -25.92 -28.09
N ILE A 735 -0.32 -25.63 -27.04
CA ILE A 735 -1.70 -26.13 -26.93
C ILE A 735 -2.54 -25.16 -27.76
N TRP A 736 -3.09 -25.63 -28.89
CA TRP A 736 -4.20 -24.93 -29.54
C TRP A 736 -5.50 -25.25 -28.80
N ASN A 737 -6.44 -24.30 -28.82
CA ASN A 737 -7.74 -24.35 -28.14
C ASN A 737 -8.70 -25.49 -28.55
N ASP A 738 -8.22 -26.53 -29.24
CA ASP A 738 -9.04 -27.66 -29.72
C ASP A 738 -8.63 -29.04 -29.17
N GLY A 739 -7.62 -29.11 -28.28
CA GLY A 739 -7.33 -30.33 -27.51
C GLY A 739 -6.55 -31.43 -28.24
N SER A 740 -5.89 -31.13 -29.36
CA SER A 740 -4.97 -32.08 -30.00
C SER A 740 -3.50 -31.78 -29.66
N ALA A 741 -2.75 -32.80 -29.21
CA ALA A 741 -1.32 -32.69 -28.89
C ALA A 741 -0.47 -33.52 -29.86
N ILE A 742 0.63 -32.95 -30.36
CA ILE A 742 1.68 -33.68 -31.11
C ILE A 742 2.98 -33.57 -30.33
N LEU A 743 3.62 -34.71 -30.04
CA LEU A 743 5.00 -34.77 -29.55
C LEU A 743 5.92 -35.10 -30.74
N TRP A 744 7.04 -34.41 -30.87
CA TRP A 744 8.15 -34.85 -31.72
C TRP A 744 9.36 -35.14 -30.85
N ASN A 745 9.86 -36.37 -30.92
CA ASN A 745 11.28 -36.66 -30.82
C ASN A 745 11.61 -37.69 -31.91
N ASP A 746 12.67 -37.41 -32.65
CA ASP A 746 13.54 -38.37 -33.32
C ASP A 746 12.87 -39.37 -34.27
N GLY A 747 12.61 -38.94 -35.51
CA GLY A 747 12.66 -39.83 -36.67
C GLY A 747 11.85 -41.14 -36.59
N GLY A 748 10.55 -41.06 -36.31
CA GLY A 748 9.64 -42.20 -36.40
C GLY A 748 8.18 -41.77 -36.29
N SER A 749 7.46 -41.75 -37.41
CA SER A 749 6.03 -41.37 -37.45
C SER A 749 5.15 -42.46 -36.84
N ILE A 750 4.33 -42.10 -35.84
CA ILE A 750 3.15 -42.87 -35.40
C ILE A 750 1.91 -41.99 -35.59
N LEU A 751 0.99 -42.44 -36.46
CA LEU A 751 -0.38 -41.94 -36.56
C LEU A 751 -1.22 -42.61 -35.49
N LEU A 752 -1.84 -41.84 -34.59
CA LEU A 752 -3.00 -42.31 -33.82
C LEU A 752 -4.25 -41.70 -34.42
N ASN A 753 -5.03 -42.54 -35.11
CA ASN A 753 -6.40 -42.24 -35.50
C ASN A 753 -7.35 -42.65 -34.36
N GLN A 754 -8.22 -41.71 -34.01
CA GLN A 754 -9.44 -41.77 -33.18
C GLN A 754 -9.29 -42.00 -31.68
#